data_AF-S8E8G4-F1
#
_entry.id   AF-S8E8G4-F1
#
_cell.length_a   1.000
_cell.length_b   1.000
_cell.length_c   1.000
_cell.angle_alpha   90.00
_cell.angle_beta   90.00
_cell.angle_gamma   90.00
#
_symmetry.space_group_name_H-M   'P 1'
#
loop_
_entity.id
_entity.type
_entity.pdbx_description
1 polymer ?
#
loop_
_entity_poly.entity_id
_entity_poly.type
_entity_poly.pdbx_seq_one_letter_code
_entity_poly.pdbx_strand_id
1 'polypeptide(L)'
;MNPAQFESILRKLQRDPASVLAAARRRSPAESIVITNTWGPQQGHISTADALDLFLSYLKEEDIPASATQANTFCDAANIALGGYLGLSKLGPAFDEPRWVKRVMDVWGGVSKWGAFIFLTRVERLEKNDTRRKTAVDVLSAAWYTLCAGGPIREIMISTPMTVEMATRLWLEEDDGPPSRLDSPAGTSFLGRLLNPAKKEHLDRVLKVAGGKADEIAKLSLTRIRSALKARPVNGTHLTMYIDLINSLSRIVDHPLRYALLGANVIWVVTNALTTIAIQVNLGRDLSFLDAMVSAFGYLANCLDSTDGFTWVSQSIGAGLLTAYVDCSPQFSRLDPEDLHMVLRIVRDILPRYTVYRTVLQAMDAPMRKIDSGPQRDRVRNSVAKDVWIPFFASSCDRIKVLHASMARKGQHITCDNVMCQKVGSKAEVRRCSACLTTFYCSKECQAIAWKEGDHKNICKMKQRERAEGKSSRITKRDLAFFHTISMSDARKNIGKLTKRADKEYPKKIKSNLVICIDYCVFPPTFDLKPIEQYDVGPHTGSANAAARNETMIGKVKDNPGKFTLLEARIAQGDSIQAILTLATGDFWKYDPKEEQRQKMIDAQHVLRNLVSRLEAGLPASEKSPILTDPIITDFPDEELMAMQELSDEYDDYE
;
A
#
# COMPACT_ATOMS: atom_id res chain seq x y z
N MET A 1 35.01 27.06 -27.59
CA MET A 1 36.44 26.74 -27.42
C MET A 1 36.80 25.58 -28.32
N ASN A 2 37.92 25.65 -29.05
CA ASN A 2 38.36 24.52 -29.90
C ASN A 2 39.04 23.42 -29.07
N PRO A 3 39.13 22.17 -29.56
CA PRO A 3 39.71 21.05 -28.82
C PRO A 3 41.18 21.27 -28.40
N ALA A 4 41.99 21.92 -29.26
CA ALA A 4 43.41 22.17 -28.97
C ALA A 4 43.61 23.12 -27.77
N GLN A 5 42.76 24.15 -27.66
CA GLN A 5 42.77 25.07 -26.54
C GLN A 5 42.30 24.40 -25.25
N PHE A 6 41.25 23.57 -25.31
CA PHE A 6 40.79 22.78 -24.16
C PHE A 6 41.92 21.89 -23.64
N GLU A 7 42.58 21.14 -24.53
CA GLU A 7 43.67 20.22 -24.20
C GLU A 7 44.90 20.95 -23.63
N SER A 8 45.22 22.14 -24.16
CA SER A 8 46.30 22.97 -23.64
C SER A 8 46.04 23.42 -22.20
N ILE A 9 44.82 23.89 -21.90
CA ILE A 9 44.45 24.31 -20.55
C ILE A 9 44.31 23.11 -19.61
N LEU A 10 43.85 21.96 -20.09
CA LEU A 10 43.80 20.73 -19.31
C LEU A 10 45.20 20.30 -18.86
N ARG A 11 46.19 20.31 -19.78
CA ARG A 11 47.59 20.07 -19.42
C ARG A 11 48.12 21.11 -18.43
N LYS A 12 47.70 22.38 -18.56
CA LYS A 12 48.04 23.42 -17.59
C LYS A 12 47.41 23.15 -16.22
N LEU A 13 46.16 22.69 -16.15
CA LEU A 13 45.48 22.34 -14.90
C LEU A 13 46.20 21.19 -14.17
N GLN A 14 46.72 20.22 -14.91
CA GLN A 14 47.50 19.11 -14.36
C GLN A 14 48.86 19.56 -13.81
N ARG A 15 49.52 20.51 -14.48
CA ARG A 15 50.88 20.99 -14.12
C ARG A 15 50.87 22.10 -13.06
N ASP A 16 49.93 23.02 -13.14
CA ASP A 16 49.81 24.23 -12.33
C ASP A 16 48.32 24.54 -12.06
N PRO A 17 47.67 23.74 -11.21
CA PRO A 17 46.25 23.91 -10.91
C PRO A 17 45.94 25.26 -10.25
N ALA A 18 46.88 25.82 -9.48
CA ALA A 18 46.72 27.10 -8.80
C ALA A 18 46.57 28.27 -9.81
N SER A 19 47.38 28.30 -10.86
CA SER A 19 47.29 29.33 -11.91
C SER A 19 45.98 29.24 -12.69
N VAL A 20 45.54 28.01 -13.03
CA VAL A 20 44.26 27.79 -13.72
C VAL A 20 43.09 28.19 -12.82
N LEU A 21 43.11 27.80 -11.55
CA LEU A 21 42.09 28.20 -10.56
C LEU A 21 42.05 29.72 -10.37
N ALA A 22 43.20 30.39 -10.27
CA ALA A 22 43.27 31.84 -10.15
C ALA A 22 42.72 32.56 -11.39
N ALA A 23 42.99 32.04 -12.59
CA ALA A 23 42.41 32.57 -13.83
C ALA A 23 40.89 32.36 -13.90
N ALA A 24 40.41 31.20 -13.47
CA ALA A 24 38.99 30.89 -13.38
C ALA A 24 38.27 31.77 -12.34
N ARG A 25 38.89 32.07 -11.19
CA ARG A 25 38.39 33.05 -10.19
C ARG A 25 38.27 34.46 -10.76
N ARG A 26 39.18 34.83 -11.68
CA ARG A 26 39.08 36.07 -12.49
C ARG A 26 38.12 35.95 -13.67
N ARG A 27 37.36 34.86 -13.75
CA ARG A 27 36.33 34.59 -14.76
C ARG A 27 36.84 34.49 -16.20
N SER A 28 38.06 33.98 -16.37
CA SER A 28 38.53 33.63 -17.71
C SER A 28 37.67 32.50 -18.30
N PRO A 29 36.93 32.72 -19.40
CA PRO A 29 35.96 31.73 -19.90
C PRO A 29 36.59 30.37 -20.22
N ALA A 30 37.82 30.35 -20.74
CA ALA A 30 38.48 29.12 -21.16
C ALA A 30 38.86 28.23 -19.97
N GLU A 31 39.52 28.80 -18.95
CA GLU A 31 39.85 28.10 -17.71
C GLU A 31 38.60 27.69 -16.92
N SER A 32 37.57 28.55 -16.87
CA SER A 32 36.29 28.20 -16.26
C SER A 32 35.66 26.97 -16.92
N ILE A 33 35.59 26.94 -18.25
CA ILE A 33 35.04 25.79 -19.00
C ILE A 33 35.85 24.53 -18.72
N VAL A 34 37.18 24.60 -18.72
CA VAL A 34 38.02 23.42 -18.45
C VAL A 34 37.75 22.90 -17.04
N ILE A 35 37.85 23.74 -16.01
CA ILE A 35 37.62 23.31 -14.62
C ILE A 35 36.21 22.72 -14.47
N THR A 36 35.15 23.39 -14.95
CA THR A 36 33.77 22.88 -14.74
C THR A 36 33.52 21.55 -15.44
N ASN A 37 34.16 21.32 -16.60
CA ASN A 37 34.00 20.06 -17.34
C ASN A 37 34.85 18.94 -16.77
N THR A 38 36.08 19.22 -16.33
CA THR A 38 37.02 18.15 -15.92
C THR A 38 37.03 17.89 -14.43
N TRP A 39 36.72 18.87 -13.57
CA TRP A 39 36.82 18.71 -12.12
C TRP A 39 35.95 17.54 -11.63
N GLY A 40 36.51 16.78 -10.70
CA GLY A 40 35.83 15.79 -9.88
C GLY A 40 36.61 15.59 -8.57
N PRO A 41 35.94 15.22 -7.46
CA PRO A 41 36.54 15.20 -6.13
C PRO A 41 37.74 14.25 -6.00
N GLN A 42 37.83 13.21 -6.85
CA GLN A 42 38.90 12.21 -6.82
C GLN A 42 40.18 12.62 -7.57
N GLN A 43 40.15 13.69 -8.39
CA GLN A 43 41.31 14.07 -9.21
C GLN A 43 42.42 14.77 -8.43
N GLY A 44 42.12 15.31 -7.25
CA GLY A 44 43.11 15.92 -6.35
C GLY A 44 43.72 17.26 -6.81
N HIS A 45 43.49 17.72 -8.04
CA HIS A 45 44.08 18.97 -8.55
C HIS A 45 43.54 20.24 -7.87
N ILE A 46 42.26 20.27 -7.53
CA ILE A 46 41.59 21.39 -6.86
C ILE A 46 40.76 20.80 -5.72
N SER A 47 40.93 21.35 -4.50
CA SER A 47 40.19 20.89 -3.32
C SER A 47 38.67 21.09 -3.50
N THR A 48 37.87 20.25 -2.84
CA THR A 48 36.40 20.40 -2.84
C THR A 48 35.95 21.78 -2.37
N ALA A 49 36.63 22.34 -1.37
CA ALA A 49 36.34 23.67 -0.85
C ALA A 49 36.63 24.76 -1.90
N ASP A 50 37.80 24.71 -2.55
CA ASP A 50 38.16 25.68 -3.60
C ASP A 50 37.23 25.60 -4.81
N ALA A 51 36.82 24.38 -5.19
CA ALA A 51 35.89 24.16 -6.29
C ALA A 51 34.49 24.69 -5.94
N LEU A 52 33.99 24.43 -4.73
CA LEU A 52 32.71 24.96 -4.26
C LEU A 52 32.73 26.50 -4.26
N ASP A 53 33.76 27.12 -3.68
CA ASP A 53 33.87 28.59 -3.67
C ASP A 53 33.96 29.17 -5.09
N LEU A 54 34.68 28.51 -6.00
CA LEU A 54 34.74 28.91 -7.39
C LEU A 54 33.35 28.85 -8.04
N PHE A 55 32.64 27.73 -7.94
CA PHE A 55 31.33 27.56 -8.59
C PHE A 55 30.28 28.49 -8.00
N LEU A 56 30.28 28.72 -6.69
CA LEU A 56 29.39 29.71 -6.06
C LEU A 56 29.75 31.15 -6.48
N SER A 57 31.02 31.45 -6.71
CA SER A 57 31.44 32.77 -7.22
C SER A 57 30.95 33.08 -8.64
N TYR A 58 30.54 32.06 -9.40
CA TYR A 58 29.91 32.22 -10.72
C TYR A 58 28.42 32.53 -10.64
N LEU A 59 27.82 32.39 -9.46
CA LEU A 59 26.39 32.53 -9.23
C LEU A 59 26.06 33.74 -8.36
N LYS A 60 26.90 34.78 -8.39
CA LYS A 60 26.59 36.04 -7.69
C LYS A 60 25.46 36.78 -8.39
N GLU A 61 24.59 37.38 -7.59
CA GLU A 61 23.40 38.06 -8.08
C GLU A 61 23.72 39.28 -8.97
N GLU A 62 24.77 40.03 -8.64
CA GLU A 62 25.21 41.25 -9.34
C GLU A 62 25.58 41.04 -10.82
N ASP A 63 25.79 39.79 -11.23
CA ASP A 63 26.20 39.44 -12.59
C ASP A 63 25.03 39.03 -13.49
N ILE A 64 23.83 38.92 -12.93
CA ILE A 64 22.65 38.51 -13.69
C ILE A 64 22.31 39.62 -14.69
N PRO A 65 22.20 39.32 -15.99
CA PRO A 65 21.82 40.33 -16.97
C PRO A 65 20.45 40.92 -16.64
N ALA A 66 20.33 42.25 -16.70
CA ALA A 66 19.11 42.98 -16.34
C ALA A 66 17.88 42.59 -17.16
N SER A 67 18.08 42.04 -18.36
CA SER A 67 17.00 41.56 -19.23
C SER A 67 17.31 40.19 -19.81
N ALA A 68 16.32 39.30 -19.81
CA ALA A 68 16.36 38.08 -20.60
C ALA A 68 16.11 38.43 -22.08
N THR A 69 17.13 38.78 -22.85
CA THR A 69 17.09 38.98 -24.31
C THR A 69 17.84 37.85 -25.01
N GLN A 70 17.64 37.67 -26.32
CA GLN A 70 18.38 36.65 -27.09
C GLN A 70 19.91 36.85 -27.03
N ALA A 71 20.37 38.11 -26.99
CA ALA A 71 21.78 38.45 -26.82
C ALA A 71 22.35 37.97 -25.48
N ASN A 72 21.53 37.99 -24.42
CA ASN A 72 21.94 37.59 -23.07
C ASN A 72 21.78 36.09 -22.81
N THR A 73 21.08 35.33 -23.67
CA THR A 73 20.90 33.89 -23.50
C THR A 73 22.24 33.14 -23.42
N PHE A 74 23.21 33.53 -24.24
CA PHE A 74 24.52 32.86 -24.36
C PHE A 74 25.73 33.78 -24.10
N CYS A 75 25.53 34.89 -23.37
CA CYS A 75 26.64 35.74 -22.97
C CYS A 75 27.61 35.01 -22.03
N ASP A 76 28.83 35.53 -21.89
CA ASP A 76 29.88 34.90 -21.07
C ASP A 76 29.44 34.69 -19.62
N ALA A 77 28.76 35.68 -19.02
CA ALA A 77 28.21 35.55 -17.67
C ALA A 77 27.25 34.37 -17.54
N ALA A 78 26.32 34.20 -18.49
CA ALA A 78 25.37 33.08 -18.49
C ALA A 78 26.04 31.72 -18.74
N ASN A 79 27.09 31.66 -19.57
CA ASN A 79 27.87 30.44 -19.80
C ASN A 79 28.69 30.06 -18.57
N ILE A 80 29.30 31.04 -17.90
CA ILE A 80 30.04 30.85 -16.65
C ILE A 80 29.09 30.41 -15.53
N ALA A 81 27.91 31.01 -15.40
CA ALA A 81 26.87 30.59 -14.45
C ALA A 81 26.39 29.15 -14.71
N LEU A 82 26.12 28.77 -15.97
CA LEU A 82 25.79 27.38 -16.33
C LEU A 82 26.94 26.43 -15.98
N GLY A 83 28.19 26.84 -16.20
CA GLY A 83 29.37 26.12 -15.74
C GLY A 83 29.41 25.96 -14.22
N GLY A 84 28.99 26.99 -13.47
CA GLY A 84 28.80 26.95 -12.03
C GLY A 84 27.83 25.83 -11.60
N TYR A 85 26.65 25.75 -12.21
CA TYR A 85 25.72 24.64 -11.96
C TYR A 85 26.30 23.27 -12.33
N LEU A 86 26.99 23.15 -13.46
CA LEU A 86 27.66 21.90 -13.86
C LEU A 86 28.74 21.48 -12.84
N GLY A 87 29.44 22.45 -12.25
CA GLY A 87 30.37 22.19 -11.14
C GLY A 87 29.63 21.73 -9.88
N LEU A 88 28.56 22.43 -9.50
CA LEU A 88 27.72 22.09 -8.36
C LEU A 88 27.09 20.70 -8.47
N SER A 89 26.71 20.25 -9.67
CA SER A 89 26.13 18.91 -9.87
C SER A 89 27.11 17.76 -9.60
N LYS A 90 28.40 18.05 -9.44
CA LYS A 90 29.45 17.07 -9.15
C LYS A 90 29.84 17.02 -7.68
N LEU A 91 29.25 17.87 -6.84
CA LEU A 91 29.59 18.05 -5.42
C LEU A 91 28.73 17.20 -4.46
N GLY A 92 28.00 16.19 -4.94
CA GLY A 92 27.02 15.43 -4.12
C GLY A 92 27.48 15.02 -2.73
N PRO A 93 28.53 14.19 -2.58
CA PRO A 93 29.01 13.75 -1.27
C PRO A 93 29.56 14.88 -0.40
N ALA A 94 29.79 16.06 -0.97
CA ALA A 94 30.34 17.17 -0.23
C ALA A 94 29.31 17.70 0.79
N PHE A 95 28.04 17.83 0.39
CA PHE A 95 27.02 18.56 1.16
C PHE A 95 26.60 17.94 2.51
N ASP A 96 27.26 16.87 2.96
CA ASP A 96 27.16 16.36 4.33
C ASP A 96 27.91 17.25 5.34
N GLU A 97 28.85 18.09 4.90
CA GLU A 97 29.58 19.00 5.78
C GLU A 97 28.79 20.31 6.08
N PRO A 98 28.47 20.62 7.35
CA PRO A 98 27.66 21.79 7.72
C PRO A 98 28.21 23.14 7.23
N ARG A 99 29.54 23.27 7.14
CA ARG A 99 30.19 24.50 6.66
C ARG A 99 29.84 24.82 5.20
N TRP A 100 29.72 23.81 4.35
CA TRP A 100 29.40 23.99 2.94
C TRP A 100 27.91 24.25 2.73
N VAL A 101 27.06 23.62 3.55
CA VAL A 101 25.62 23.93 3.63
C VAL A 101 25.41 25.42 3.93
N LYS A 102 26.06 25.93 4.99
CA LYS A 102 26.00 27.36 5.34
C LYS A 102 26.47 28.25 4.18
N ARG A 103 27.59 27.89 3.54
CA ARG A 103 28.15 28.65 2.43
C ARG A 103 27.18 28.78 1.25
N VAL A 104 26.47 27.71 0.89
CA VAL A 104 25.43 27.75 -0.14
C VAL A 104 24.26 28.63 0.29
N MET A 105 23.81 28.50 1.53
CA MET A 105 22.71 29.32 2.07
C MET A 105 23.03 30.82 2.01
N ASP A 106 24.27 31.21 2.35
CA ASP A 106 24.74 32.60 2.34
C ASP A 106 24.65 33.23 0.93
N VAL A 107 24.76 32.43 -0.13
CA VAL A 107 24.71 32.88 -1.53
C VAL A 107 23.44 32.44 -2.27
N TRP A 108 22.46 31.87 -1.56
CA TRP A 108 21.28 31.25 -2.16
C TRP A 108 20.45 32.22 -3.03
N GLY A 109 20.43 33.51 -2.69
CA GLY A 109 19.76 34.53 -3.50
C GLY A 109 20.30 34.58 -4.93
N GLY A 110 21.62 34.51 -5.11
CA GLY A 110 22.24 34.45 -6.43
C GLY A 110 22.02 33.11 -7.13
N VAL A 111 22.16 32.00 -6.39
CA VAL A 111 21.93 30.63 -6.90
C VAL A 111 20.49 30.42 -7.38
N SER A 112 19.49 30.99 -6.70
CA SER A 112 18.09 30.85 -7.14
C SER A 112 17.80 31.73 -8.35
N LYS A 113 18.23 32.99 -8.34
CA LYS A 113 17.97 33.94 -9.44
C LYS A 113 18.68 33.58 -10.75
N TRP A 114 19.93 33.11 -10.70
CA TRP A 114 20.60 32.57 -11.88
C TRP A 114 19.89 31.35 -12.46
N GLY A 115 19.37 30.48 -11.60
CA GLY A 115 18.65 29.27 -12.02
C GLY A 115 17.39 29.65 -12.78
N ALA A 116 16.62 30.60 -12.25
CA ALA A 116 15.45 31.16 -12.92
C ALA A 116 15.82 31.84 -14.26
N PHE A 117 16.91 32.61 -14.30
CA PHE A 117 17.38 33.25 -15.54
C PHE A 117 17.75 32.23 -16.62
N ILE A 118 18.54 31.21 -16.27
CA ILE A 118 18.95 30.15 -17.20
C ILE A 118 17.73 29.35 -17.65
N PHE A 119 16.82 29.02 -16.74
CA PHE A 119 15.58 28.33 -17.08
C PHE A 119 14.75 29.12 -18.10
N LEU A 120 14.48 30.40 -17.83
CA LEU A 120 13.73 31.27 -18.75
C LEU A 120 14.42 31.41 -20.12
N THR A 121 15.74 31.62 -20.13
CA THR A 121 16.46 31.95 -21.37
C THR A 121 16.84 30.73 -22.21
N ARG A 122 17.14 29.60 -21.57
CA ARG A 122 17.67 28.39 -22.23
C ARG A 122 16.73 27.20 -22.22
N VAL A 123 15.72 27.16 -21.34
CA VAL A 123 14.73 26.06 -21.30
C VAL A 123 13.43 26.47 -21.96
N GLU A 124 12.84 27.60 -21.58
CA GLU A 124 11.52 28.02 -22.10
C GLU A 124 11.57 28.60 -23.51
N ARG A 125 12.67 29.29 -23.87
CA ARG A 125 12.76 30.03 -25.15
C ARG A 125 13.43 29.29 -26.29
N LEU A 126 14.12 28.19 -26.00
CA LEU A 126 14.75 27.38 -27.04
C LEU A 126 13.77 26.30 -27.51
N GLU A 127 13.86 25.96 -28.79
CA GLU A 127 13.09 24.87 -29.39
C GLU A 127 13.38 23.54 -28.70
N LYS A 128 12.37 22.66 -28.61
CA LYS A 128 12.49 21.37 -27.91
C LYS A 128 13.60 20.47 -28.47
N ASN A 129 13.91 20.59 -29.75
CA ASN A 129 14.97 19.82 -30.42
C ASN A 129 16.39 20.41 -30.26
N ASP A 130 16.54 21.58 -29.62
CA ASP A 130 17.84 22.21 -29.40
C ASP A 130 18.63 21.46 -28.31
N THR A 131 19.81 20.94 -28.65
CA THR A 131 20.68 20.20 -27.71
C THR A 131 21.15 21.07 -26.53
N ARG A 132 21.22 22.40 -26.71
CA ARG A 132 21.58 23.34 -25.64
C ARG A 132 20.46 23.48 -24.62
N ARG A 133 19.21 23.38 -25.06
CA ARG A 133 18.04 23.33 -24.18
C ARG A 133 18.11 22.11 -23.28
N LYS A 134 18.31 20.93 -23.87
CA LYS A 134 18.44 19.68 -23.12
C LYS A 134 19.62 19.72 -22.14
N THR A 135 20.77 20.24 -22.58
CA THR A 135 21.93 20.45 -21.69
C THR A 135 21.60 21.34 -20.50
N ALA A 136 20.84 22.43 -20.70
CA ALA A 136 20.42 23.30 -19.61
C ALA A 136 19.46 22.59 -18.63
N VAL A 137 18.50 21.80 -19.13
CA VAL A 137 17.60 20.98 -18.31
C VAL A 137 18.40 19.99 -17.46
N ASP A 138 19.31 19.24 -18.08
CA ASP A 138 20.13 18.23 -17.42
C ASP A 138 21.04 18.86 -16.34
N VAL A 139 21.76 19.93 -16.69
CA VAL A 139 22.67 20.63 -15.76
C VAL A 139 21.92 21.26 -14.59
N LEU A 140 20.82 21.98 -14.84
CA LEU A 140 20.03 22.59 -13.76
C LEU A 140 19.44 21.52 -12.85
N SER A 141 18.83 20.47 -13.41
CA SER A 141 18.21 19.41 -12.62
C SER A 141 19.24 18.67 -11.77
N ALA A 142 20.40 18.32 -12.33
CA ALA A 142 21.45 17.63 -11.59
C ALA A 142 22.06 18.52 -10.49
N ALA A 143 22.30 19.80 -10.77
CA ALA A 143 22.82 20.73 -9.78
C ALA A 143 21.83 20.93 -8.62
N TRP A 144 20.56 21.13 -8.94
CA TRP A 144 19.52 21.36 -7.93
C TRP A 144 19.20 20.11 -7.13
N TYR A 145 19.19 18.92 -7.75
CA TYR A 145 19.13 17.64 -7.03
C TYR A 145 20.27 17.51 -6.01
N THR A 146 21.48 17.89 -6.42
CA THR A 146 22.68 17.84 -5.58
C THR A 146 22.58 18.79 -4.39
N LEU A 147 22.18 20.04 -4.62
CA LEU A 147 21.98 21.04 -3.56
C LEU A 147 20.86 20.64 -2.59
N CYS A 148 19.80 20.00 -3.10
CA CYS A 148 18.67 19.54 -2.31
C CYS A 148 19.01 18.38 -1.35
N ALA A 149 20.26 17.89 -1.35
CA ALA A 149 20.73 16.87 -0.43
C ALA A 149 20.73 17.31 1.03
N GLY A 150 21.17 18.54 1.31
CA GLY A 150 21.19 19.09 2.65
C GLY A 150 19.79 19.53 3.10
N GLY A 151 19.36 19.11 4.29
CA GLY A 151 18.07 19.49 4.88
C GLY A 151 17.82 21.01 4.89
N PRO A 152 18.76 21.83 5.43
CA PRO A 152 18.60 23.29 5.44
C PRO A 152 18.53 23.93 4.05
N ILE A 153 19.30 23.42 3.07
CA ILE A 153 19.23 23.91 1.69
C ILE A 153 17.87 23.54 1.08
N ARG A 154 17.38 22.33 1.31
CA ARG A 154 16.06 21.91 0.84
C ARG A 154 14.94 22.79 1.42
N GLU A 155 15.02 23.16 2.69
CA GLU A 155 14.04 24.06 3.33
C GLU A 155 14.04 25.47 2.71
N ILE A 156 15.22 26.06 2.47
CA ILE A 156 15.31 27.36 1.79
C ILE A 156 14.84 27.25 0.34
N MET A 157 15.14 26.13 -0.35
CA MET A 157 14.66 25.86 -1.71
C MET A 157 13.13 25.85 -1.77
N ILE A 158 12.46 25.08 -0.91
CA ILE A 158 11.00 24.94 -0.89
C ILE A 158 10.32 26.28 -0.58
N SER A 159 10.85 27.03 0.38
CA SER A 159 10.31 28.34 0.78
C SER A 159 10.59 29.44 -0.24
N THR A 160 11.58 29.27 -1.11
CA THR A 160 11.87 30.21 -2.19
C THR A 160 10.78 30.17 -3.26
N PRO A 161 10.18 31.33 -3.62
CA PRO A 161 9.23 31.40 -4.73
C PRO A 161 9.85 30.84 -6.02
N MET A 162 9.03 30.21 -6.86
CA MET A 162 9.41 29.61 -8.14
C MET A 162 10.25 28.32 -8.10
N THR A 163 10.86 27.94 -6.97
CA THR A 163 11.70 26.72 -6.93
C THR A 163 10.88 25.44 -7.16
N VAL A 164 9.73 25.26 -6.50
CA VAL A 164 8.84 24.11 -6.73
C VAL A 164 8.28 24.13 -8.15
N GLU A 165 7.95 25.31 -8.65
CA GLU A 165 7.42 25.51 -9.99
C GLU A 165 8.45 25.12 -11.06
N MET A 166 9.69 25.55 -10.88
CA MET A 166 10.79 25.22 -11.78
C MET A 166 11.16 23.74 -11.70
N ALA A 167 11.19 23.14 -10.50
CA ALA A 167 11.37 21.70 -10.34
C ALA A 167 10.32 20.90 -11.11
N THR A 168 9.06 21.32 -11.00
CA THR A 168 7.93 20.70 -11.71
C THR A 168 8.10 20.84 -13.22
N ARG A 169 8.49 22.01 -13.73
CA ARG A 169 8.70 22.21 -15.17
C ARG A 169 9.90 21.43 -15.70
N LEU A 170 11.02 21.42 -14.99
CA LEU A 170 12.19 20.60 -15.35
C LEU A 170 11.83 19.11 -15.42
N TRP A 171 11.00 18.63 -14.49
CA TRP A 171 10.46 17.26 -14.52
C TRP A 171 9.54 17.00 -15.73
N LEU A 172 8.66 17.95 -16.07
CA LEU A 172 7.78 17.84 -17.24
C LEU A 172 8.57 17.82 -18.56
N GLU A 173 9.68 18.55 -18.62
CA GLU A 173 10.56 18.67 -19.80
C GLU A 173 11.61 17.54 -19.91
N GLU A 174 11.67 16.63 -18.94
CA GLU A 174 12.74 15.63 -18.83
C GLU A 174 12.85 14.70 -20.04
N ASP A 175 11.70 14.28 -20.59
CA ASP A 175 11.62 13.35 -21.74
C ASP A 175 11.59 14.07 -23.10
N ASP A 176 11.49 15.40 -23.10
CA ASP A 176 11.36 16.18 -24.32
C ASP A 176 12.74 16.48 -24.94
N GLY A 177 12.84 16.32 -26.26
CA GLY A 177 14.03 16.67 -27.02
C GLY A 177 15.06 15.53 -27.18
N PRO A 178 16.33 15.87 -27.41
CA PRO A 178 17.40 14.89 -27.55
C PRO A 178 17.60 14.05 -26.27
N PRO A 179 18.15 12.81 -26.38
CA PRO A 179 18.45 12.00 -25.21
C PRO A 179 19.35 12.71 -24.20
N SER A 180 19.06 12.51 -22.91
CA SER A 180 19.90 12.95 -21.81
C SER A 180 21.29 12.33 -21.88
N ARG A 181 22.31 13.09 -21.46
CA ARG A 181 23.67 12.55 -21.22
C ARG A 181 23.84 12.03 -19.80
N LEU A 182 22.89 12.34 -18.92
CA LEU A 182 22.88 11.83 -17.55
C LEU A 182 22.26 10.44 -17.56
N ASP A 183 22.90 9.52 -16.83
CA ASP A 183 22.40 8.16 -16.65
C ASP A 183 21.19 8.12 -15.71
N SER A 184 20.89 9.19 -14.97
CA SER A 184 19.74 9.29 -14.07
C SER A 184 18.71 10.32 -14.55
N PRO A 185 17.41 10.10 -14.25
CA PRO A 185 16.35 11.08 -14.54
C PRO A 185 16.44 12.24 -13.53
N ALA A 186 17.32 13.20 -13.82
CA ALA A 186 17.69 14.25 -12.88
C ALA A 186 16.51 15.17 -12.50
N GLY A 187 15.58 15.45 -13.42
CA GLY A 187 14.39 16.26 -13.16
C GLY A 187 13.41 15.56 -12.21
N THR A 188 13.17 14.26 -12.44
CA THR A 188 12.43 13.39 -11.51
C THR A 188 13.10 13.37 -10.15
N SER A 189 14.41 13.12 -10.12
CA SER A 189 15.20 13.01 -8.88
C SER A 189 15.15 14.31 -8.08
N PHE A 190 15.31 15.45 -8.76
CA PHE A 190 15.22 16.76 -8.14
C PHE A 190 13.82 17.01 -7.56
N LEU A 191 12.76 16.84 -8.34
CA LEU A 191 11.39 17.07 -7.87
C LEU A 191 11.04 16.14 -6.69
N GLY A 192 11.35 14.85 -6.80
CA GLY A 192 11.09 13.87 -5.74
C GLY A 192 11.80 14.25 -4.44
N ARG A 193 13.09 14.59 -4.52
CA ARG A 193 13.87 14.99 -3.34
C ARG A 193 13.38 16.30 -2.72
N LEU A 194 13.01 17.26 -3.54
CA LEU A 194 12.44 18.53 -3.08
C LEU A 194 11.10 18.31 -2.37
N LEU A 195 10.28 17.38 -2.86
CA LEU A 195 8.97 17.09 -2.31
C LEU A 195 8.96 16.09 -1.16
N ASN A 196 10.11 15.51 -0.78
CA ASN A 196 10.15 14.54 0.32
C ASN A 196 9.49 15.13 1.59
N PRO A 197 9.90 16.29 2.14
CA PRO A 197 9.23 16.91 3.30
C PRO A 197 8.01 17.78 2.91
N ALA A 198 7.41 17.59 1.73
CA ALA A 198 6.38 18.50 1.25
C ALA A 198 5.11 18.49 2.12
N LYS A 199 4.57 19.69 2.33
CA LYS A 199 3.22 19.92 2.84
C LYS A 199 2.24 20.04 1.67
N LYS A 200 0.95 20.04 1.99
CA LYS A 200 -0.15 20.17 1.02
C LYS A 200 0.05 21.35 0.05
N GLU A 201 0.43 22.52 0.57
CA GLU A 201 0.68 23.74 -0.21
C GLU A 201 1.78 23.60 -1.27
N HIS A 202 2.78 22.73 -1.05
CA HIS A 202 3.82 22.47 -2.05
C HIS A 202 3.29 21.59 -3.18
N LEU A 203 2.45 20.59 -2.86
CA LEU A 203 1.79 19.77 -3.87
C LEU A 203 0.74 20.57 -4.67
N ASP A 204 0.07 21.54 -4.04
CA ASP A 204 -0.82 22.48 -4.72
C ASP A 204 -0.05 23.33 -5.76
N ARG A 205 1.18 23.74 -5.45
CA ARG A 205 2.07 24.45 -6.42
C ARG A 205 2.45 23.57 -7.60
N VAL A 206 2.78 22.30 -7.37
CA VAL A 206 3.04 21.31 -8.44
C VAL A 206 1.80 21.19 -9.35
N LEU A 207 0.62 20.99 -8.74
CA LEU A 207 -0.63 20.84 -9.47
C LEU A 207 -0.99 22.10 -10.27
N LYS A 208 -0.77 23.29 -9.70
CA LYS A 208 -0.97 24.58 -10.38
C LYS A 208 -0.09 24.70 -11.63
N VAL A 209 1.18 24.32 -11.55
CA VAL A 209 2.09 24.36 -12.72
C VAL A 209 1.67 23.39 -13.81
N ALA A 210 1.13 22.22 -13.45
CA ALA A 210 0.54 21.28 -14.40
C ALA A 210 -0.87 21.68 -14.88
N GLY A 211 -1.30 22.92 -14.62
CA GLY A 211 -2.59 23.45 -15.07
C GLY A 211 -3.80 22.85 -14.35
N GLY A 212 -3.64 22.37 -13.11
CA GLY A 212 -4.71 21.76 -12.32
C GLY A 212 -5.04 20.31 -12.72
N LYS A 213 -4.26 19.69 -13.62
CA LYS A 213 -4.57 18.37 -14.20
C LYS A 213 -3.87 17.23 -13.45
N ALA A 214 -4.44 16.84 -12.31
CA ALA A 214 -3.89 15.77 -11.47
C ALA A 214 -3.75 14.43 -12.24
N ASP A 215 -4.71 14.10 -13.10
CA ASP A 215 -4.70 12.87 -13.89
C ASP A 215 -3.54 12.80 -14.91
N GLU A 216 -3.14 13.94 -15.50
CA GLU A 216 -2.02 13.98 -16.43
C GLU A 216 -0.67 13.79 -15.71
N ILE A 217 -0.53 14.35 -14.49
CA ILE A 217 0.64 14.08 -13.62
C ILE A 217 0.73 12.59 -13.31
N ALA A 218 -0.39 11.98 -12.89
CA ALA A 218 -0.45 10.56 -12.58
C ALA A 218 -0.09 9.71 -13.82
N LYS A 219 -0.70 10.00 -14.97
CA LYS A 219 -0.46 9.29 -16.23
C LYS A 219 0.99 9.38 -16.69
N LEU A 220 1.60 10.56 -16.63
CA LEU A 220 3.02 10.76 -16.98
C LEU A 220 3.92 9.93 -16.06
N SER A 221 3.72 10.05 -14.74
CA SER A 221 4.52 9.32 -13.74
C SER A 221 4.47 7.81 -13.95
N LEU A 222 3.27 7.25 -14.17
CA LEU A 222 3.10 5.81 -14.42
C LEU A 222 3.64 5.38 -15.78
N THR A 223 3.62 6.27 -16.78
CA THR A 223 4.20 6.00 -18.10
C THR A 223 5.71 5.83 -17.99
N ARG A 224 6.41 6.68 -17.21
CA ARG A 224 7.85 6.55 -16.97
C ARG A 224 8.22 5.23 -16.28
N ILE A 225 7.49 4.83 -15.24
CA ILE A 225 7.70 3.52 -14.58
C ILE A 225 7.52 2.37 -15.58
N ARG A 226 6.43 2.38 -16.37
CA ARG A 226 6.18 1.34 -17.38
C ARG A 226 7.26 1.30 -18.47
N SER A 227 7.75 2.45 -18.90
CA SER A 227 8.85 2.55 -19.87
C SER A 227 10.15 1.99 -19.30
N ALA A 228 10.48 2.33 -18.05
CA ALA A 228 11.66 1.79 -17.35
C ALA A 228 11.61 0.26 -17.21
N LEU A 229 10.45 -0.33 -16.94
CA LEU A 229 10.26 -1.79 -16.88
C LEU A 229 10.42 -2.49 -18.25
N LYS A 230 10.12 -1.77 -19.34
CA LYS A 230 10.27 -2.26 -20.72
C LYS A 230 11.69 -2.11 -21.24
N ALA A 231 12.52 -1.27 -20.62
CA ALA A 231 13.92 -1.07 -21.01
C ALA A 231 14.71 -2.39 -20.92
N ARG A 232 15.74 -2.51 -21.77
CA ARG A 232 16.62 -3.67 -21.85
C ARG A 232 18.08 -3.16 -21.91
N PRO A 233 18.87 -3.30 -20.83
CA PRO A 233 18.50 -3.82 -19.51
C PRO A 233 17.52 -2.90 -18.75
N VAL A 234 16.84 -3.45 -17.75
CA VAL A 234 16.07 -2.65 -16.78
C VAL A 234 17.08 -1.90 -15.90
N ASN A 235 16.81 -0.63 -15.58
CA ASN A 235 17.69 0.20 -14.75
C ASN A 235 17.05 0.41 -13.36
N GLY A 236 17.68 -0.12 -12.31
CA GLY A 236 17.16 -0.03 -10.93
C GLY A 236 17.13 1.40 -10.40
N THR A 237 18.12 2.23 -10.73
CA THR A 237 18.16 3.66 -10.36
C THR A 237 16.96 4.41 -10.92
N HIS A 238 16.60 4.18 -12.18
CA HIS A 238 15.42 4.82 -12.79
C HIS A 238 14.13 4.44 -12.05
N LEU A 239 13.95 3.14 -11.77
CA LEU A 239 12.77 2.66 -11.03
C LEU A 239 12.68 3.30 -9.64
N THR A 240 13.79 3.35 -8.91
CA THR A 240 13.89 4.00 -7.60
C THR A 240 13.39 5.45 -7.68
N MET A 241 13.98 6.25 -8.58
CA MET A 241 13.64 7.68 -8.70
C MET A 241 12.19 7.92 -9.10
N TYR A 242 11.64 7.13 -10.04
CA TYR A 242 10.24 7.27 -10.44
C TYR A 242 9.27 6.86 -9.32
N ILE A 243 9.60 5.82 -8.55
CA ILE A 243 8.76 5.36 -7.44
C ILE A 243 8.82 6.34 -6.26
N ASP A 244 9.99 6.88 -5.94
CA ASP A 244 10.15 7.89 -4.88
C ASP A 244 9.39 9.18 -5.19
N LEU A 245 9.36 9.58 -6.46
CA LEU A 245 8.57 10.73 -6.88
C LEU A 245 7.06 10.47 -6.64
N ILE A 246 6.50 9.34 -7.08
CA ILE A 246 5.08 9.07 -6.84
C ILE A 246 4.78 8.90 -5.35
N ASN A 247 5.72 8.40 -4.54
CA ASN A 247 5.58 8.35 -3.09
C ASN A 247 5.45 9.77 -2.51
N SER A 248 6.29 10.70 -2.97
CA SER A 248 6.23 12.11 -2.58
C SER A 248 4.93 12.79 -3.02
N LEU A 249 4.46 12.53 -4.24
CA LEU A 249 3.19 13.07 -4.76
C LEU A 249 1.95 12.50 -4.06
N SER A 250 2.05 11.28 -3.50
CA SER A 250 0.97 10.58 -2.78
C SER A 250 1.03 10.78 -1.26
N ARG A 251 2.00 11.52 -0.72
CA ARG A 251 2.25 11.60 0.74
C ARG A 251 1.06 12.17 1.53
N ILE A 252 0.37 13.18 0.98
CA ILE A 252 -0.79 13.81 1.62
C ILE A 252 -2.07 13.03 1.29
N VAL A 253 -2.71 12.48 2.32
CA VAL A 253 -3.82 11.50 2.20
C VAL A 253 -5.04 12.05 1.45
N ASP A 254 -5.38 13.33 1.65
CA ASP A 254 -6.56 13.99 1.08
C ASP A 254 -6.24 14.80 -0.20
N HIS A 255 -5.03 14.68 -0.74
CA HIS A 255 -4.60 15.48 -1.89
C HIS A 255 -5.08 14.90 -3.24
N PRO A 256 -5.53 15.73 -4.20
CA PRO A 256 -6.00 15.26 -5.51
C PRO A 256 -5.00 14.38 -6.28
N LEU A 257 -3.69 14.62 -6.13
CA LEU A 257 -2.65 13.82 -6.78
C LEU A 257 -2.66 12.35 -6.31
N ARG A 258 -2.88 12.10 -5.02
CA ARG A 258 -2.97 10.74 -4.49
C ARG A 258 -4.16 10.02 -5.11
N TYR A 259 -5.32 10.67 -5.16
CA TYR A 259 -6.52 10.09 -5.78
C TYR A 259 -6.37 9.85 -7.27
N ALA A 260 -5.72 10.76 -8.01
CA ALA A 260 -5.41 10.57 -9.43
C ALA A 260 -4.48 9.37 -9.66
N LEU A 261 -3.43 9.22 -8.84
CA LEU A 261 -2.52 8.06 -8.91
C LEU A 261 -3.26 6.74 -8.61
N LEU A 262 -4.08 6.71 -7.55
CA LEU A 262 -4.92 5.55 -7.21
C LEU A 262 -5.90 5.21 -8.35
N GLY A 263 -6.61 6.20 -8.89
CA GLY A 263 -7.52 6.05 -10.04
C GLY A 263 -6.81 5.57 -11.31
N ALA A 264 -5.54 5.91 -11.48
CA ALA A 264 -4.69 5.45 -12.59
C ALA A 264 -4.07 4.05 -12.37
N ASN A 265 -4.51 3.30 -11.36
CA ASN A 265 -4.04 1.95 -11.01
C ASN A 265 -2.55 1.89 -10.60
N VAL A 266 -2.04 2.91 -9.92
CA VAL A 266 -0.65 2.94 -9.44
C VAL A 266 -0.27 1.72 -8.61
N ILE A 267 -1.16 1.20 -7.74
CA ILE A 267 -0.89 0.03 -6.89
C ILE A 267 -0.54 -1.20 -7.74
N TRP A 268 -1.29 -1.43 -8.82
CA TRP A 268 -1.02 -2.50 -9.77
C TRP A 268 0.32 -2.29 -10.49
N VAL A 269 0.60 -1.06 -10.93
CA VAL A 269 1.85 -0.73 -11.64
C VAL A 269 3.07 -0.94 -10.74
N VAL A 270 3.05 -0.41 -9.51
CA VAL A 270 4.15 -0.53 -8.55
C VAL A 270 4.34 -1.98 -8.13
N THR A 271 3.26 -2.73 -7.93
CA THR A 271 3.40 -4.16 -7.58
C THR A 271 4.00 -4.98 -8.73
N ASN A 272 3.65 -4.69 -9.99
CA ASN A 272 4.31 -5.32 -11.14
C ASN A 272 5.77 -4.89 -11.32
N ALA A 273 6.09 -3.63 -10.95
CA ALA A 273 7.48 -3.21 -10.88
C ALA A 273 8.22 -4.05 -9.84
N LEU A 274 7.63 -4.23 -8.66
CA LEU A 274 8.19 -5.01 -7.57
C LEU A 274 8.38 -6.50 -7.93
N THR A 275 7.46 -7.13 -8.66
CA THR A 275 7.66 -8.52 -9.14
C THR A 275 8.83 -8.62 -10.12
N THR A 276 9.05 -7.60 -10.95
CA THR A 276 10.22 -7.54 -11.84
C THR A 276 11.50 -7.30 -11.05
N ILE A 277 11.48 -6.37 -10.10
CA ILE A 277 12.61 -6.05 -9.20
C ILE A 277 13.01 -7.29 -8.39
N ALA A 278 12.05 -8.07 -7.89
CA ALA A 278 12.29 -9.31 -7.15
C ALA A 278 13.12 -10.33 -7.93
N ILE A 279 12.97 -10.38 -9.25
CA ILE A 279 13.81 -11.22 -10.12
C ILE A 279 15.22 -10.62 -10.20
N GLN A 280 15.33 -9.31 -10.46
CA GLN A 280 16.62 -8.65 -10.66
C GLN A 280 17.48 -8.62 -9.40
N VAL A 281 16.90 -8.37 -8.22
CA VAL A 281 17.63 -8.29 -6.94
C VAL A 281 18.27 -9.63 -6.55
N ASN A 282 17.72 -10.75 -7.02
CA ASN A 282 18.25 -12.09 -6.76
C ASN A 282 19.25 -12.57 -7.82
N LEU A 283 19.20 -12.03 -9.05
CA LEU A 283 20.11 -12.40 -10.14
C LEU A 283 21.32 -11.45 -10.24
N GLY A 284 21.14 -10.18 -9.88
CA GLY A 284 22.10 -9.11 -10.09
C GLY A 284 22.97 -8.81 -8.86
N ARG A 285 24.14 -8.23 -9.12
CA ARG A 285 24.97 -7.57 -8.10
C ARG A 285 24.70 -6.07 -7.99
N ASP A 286 23.79 -5.56 -8.82
CA ASP A 286 23.43 -4.14 -8.87
C ASP A 286 22.56 -3.78 -7.66
N LEU A 287 23.13 -2.96 -6.76
CA LEU A 287 22.49 -2.51 -5.53
C LEU A 287 21.29 -1.60 -5.79
N SER A 288 21.20 -0.98 -6.97
CA SER A 288 20.08 -0.08 -7.29
C SER A 288 18.72 -0.79 -7.33
N PHE A 289 18.70 -2.12 -7.50
CA PHE A 289 17.46 -2.91 -7.37
C PHE A 289 17.04 -3.10 -5.91
N LEU A 290 17.96 -3.03 -4.95
CA LEU A 290 17.62 -3.03 -3.52
C LEU A 290 16.92 -1.72 -3.17
N ASP A 291 17.44 -0.58 -3.64
CA ASP A 291 16.81 0.73 -3.45
C ASP A 291 15.43 0.79 -4.13
N ALA A 292 15.30 0.24 -5.33
CA ALA A 292 14.03 0.16 -6.04
C ALA A 292 13.01 -0.73 -5.30
N MET A 293 13.48 -1.82 -4.70
CA MET A 293 12.67 -2.73 -3.88
C MET A 293 12.13 -2.00 -2.65
N VAL A 294 12.99 -1.30 -1.91
CA VAL A 294 12.60 -0.49 -0.76
C VAL A 294 11.59 0.57 -1.17
N SER A 295 11.86 1.32 -2.23
CA SER A 295 10.98 2.38 -2.74
C SER A 295 9.58 1.82 -3.07
N ALA A 296 9.52 0.67 -3.72
CA ALA A 296 8.27 0.01 -4.08
C ALA A 296 7.48 -0.48 -2.85
N PHE A 297 8.14 -1.11 -1.88
CA PHE A 297 7.48 -1.48 -0.62
C PHE A 297 7.04 -0.25 0.17
N GLY A 298 7.86 0.80 0.23
CA GLY A 298 7.55 2.07 0.89
C GLY A 298 6.28 2.70 0.31
N TYR A 299 6.19 2.76 -1.02
CA TYR A 299 4.98 3.24 -1.70
C TYR A 299 3.75 2.41 -1.33
N LEU A 300 3.85 1.08 -1.36
CA LEU A 300 2.75 0.18 -1.03
C LEU A 300 2.34 0.31 0.45
N ALA A 301 3.30 0.28 1.38
CA ALA A 301 3.03 0.46 2.81
C ALA A 301 2.29 1.78 3.10
N ASN A 302 2.63 2.85 2.37
CA ASN A 302 1.99 4.16 2.51
C ASN A 302 0.58 4.23 1.90
N CYS A 303 0.30 3.41 0.88
CA CYS A 303 -0.92 3.56 0.07
C CYS A 303 -1.94 2.43 0.23
N LEU A 304 -1.56 1.26 0.77
CA LEU A 304 -2.48 0.12 0.91
C LEU A 304 -3.65 0.41 1.87
N ASP A 305 -3.48 1.30 2.86
CA ASP A 305 -4.54 1.75 3.76
C ASP A 305 -5.31 2.99 3.24
N SER A 306 -5.09 3.42 1.99
CA SER A 306 -5.82 4.58 1.46
C SER A 306 -7.31 4.30 1.35
N THR A 307 -8.15 5.31 1.59
CA THR A 307 -9.60 5.32 1.33
C THR A 307 -10.38 4.19 2.02
N ASP A 308 -10.51 3.03 1.38
CA ASP A 308 -11.20 1.86 1.94
C ASP A 308 -10.24 0.71 2.27
N GLY A 309 -8.99 0.81 1.83
CA GLY A 309 -7.91 -0.15 2.00
C GLY A 309 -8.08 -1.46 1.24
N PHE A 310 -9.21 -2.15 1.43
CA PHE A 310 -9.44 -3.49 0.89
C PHE A 310 -9.39 -3.53 -0.64
N THR A 311 -9.74 -2.44 -1.34
CA THR A 311 -9.62 -2.33 -2.79
C THR A 311 -8.15 -2.43 -3.22
N TRP A 312 -7.28 -1.65 -2.58
CA TRP A 312 -5.86 -1.56 -2.90
C TRP A 312 -5.11 -2.82 -2.51
N VAL A 313 -5.43 -3.40 -1.34
CA VAL A 313 -4.89 -4.68 -0.90
C VAL A 313 -5.25 -5.81 -1.87
N SER A 314 -6.52 -5.90 -2.30
CA SER A 314 -6.94 -6.89 -3.29
C SER A 314 -6.19 -6.69 -4.62
N GLN A 315 -6.04 -5.45 -5.06
CA GLN A 315 -5.34 -5.10 -6.30
C GLN A 315 -3.85 -5.47 -6.24
N SER A 316 -3.16 -5.16 -5.14
CA SER A 316 -1.73 -5.51 -4.99
C SER A 316 -1.53 -7.02 -4.94
N ILE A 317 -2.40 -7.76 -4.24
CA ILE A 317 -2.30 -9.23 -4.19
C ILE A 317 -2.52 -9.82 -5.58
N GLY A 318 -3.54 -9.36 -6.30
CA GLY A 318 -3.81 -9.77 -7.68
C GLY A 318 -2.67 -9.44 -8.65
N ALA A 319 -1.88 -8.39 -8.37
CA ALA A 319 -0.69 -8.01 -9.12
C ALA A 319 0.59 -8.76 -8.71
N GLY A 320 0.53 -9.64 -7.69
CA GLY A 320 1.65 -10.48 -7.28
C GLY A 320 2.41 -10.03 -6.03
N LEU A 321 1.83 -9.17 -5.17
CA LEU A 321 2.49 -8.68 -3.95
C LEU A 321 3.05 -9.81 -3.07
N LEU A 322 2.25 -10.85 -2.80
CA LEU A 322 2.67 -11.96 -1.93
C LEU A 322 3.87 -12.71 -2.51
N THR A 323 3.86 -12.98 -3.82
CA THR A 323 4.97 -13.63 -4.52
C THR A 323 6.22 -12.76 -4.45
N ALA A 324 6.10 -11.46 -4.76
CA ALA A 324 7.23 -10.56 -4.75
C ALA A 324 7.83 -10.37 -3.35
N TYR A 325 6.98 -10.31 -2.31
CA TYR A 325 7.41 -10.25 -0.91
C TYR A 325 8.30 -11.44 -0.54
N VAL A 326 7.84 -12.65 -0.85
CA VAL A 326 8.59 -13.88 -0.56
C VAL A 326 9.86 -13.97 -1.41
N ASP A 327 9.80 -13.60 -2.68
CA ASP A 327 10.97 -13.63 -3.57
C ASP A 327 12.03 -12.60 -3.16
N CYS A 328 11.64 -11.45 -2.63
CA CYS A 328 12.55 -10.44 -2.09
C CYS A 328 13.10 -10.77 -0.70
N SER A 329 12.38 -11.60 0.08
CA SER A 329 12.70 -11.86 1.50
C SER A 329 14.14 -12.27 1.81
N PRO A 330 14.88 -13.02 0.95
CA PRO A 330 16.29 -13.33 1.22
C PRO A 330 17.20 -12.08 1.30
N GLN A 331 16.79 -10.96 0.70
CA GLN A 331 17.56 -9.72 0.69
C GLN A 331 17.25 -8.80 1.88
N PHE A 332 16.23 -9.11 2.68
CA PHE A 332 15.77 -8.23 3.76
C PHE A 332 16.80 -8.04 4.88
N SER A 333 17.72 -8.99 5.06
CA SER A 333 18.84 -8.85 6.02
C SER A 333 19.84 -7.76 5.65
N ARG A 334 19.77 -7.24 4.42
CA ARG A 334 20.65 -6.17 3.90
C ARG A 334 20.05 -4.78 4.05
N LEU A 335 18.78 -4.69 4.46
CA LEU A 335 18.09 -3.42 4.68
C LEU A 335 18.53 -2.82 6.01
N ASP A 336 18.53 -1.50 6.10
CA ASP A 336 18.63 -0.85 7.40
C ASP A 336 17.37 -1.13 8.25
N PRO A 337 17.41 -0.89 9.58
CA PRO A 337 16.31 -1.23 10.46
C PRO A 337 14.99 -0.52 10.16
N GLU A 338 15.01 0.72 9.65
CA GLU A 338 13.80 1.49 9.36
C GLU A 338 13.10 0.93 8.11
N ASP A 339 13.87 0.67 7.06
CA ASP A 339 13.38 0.05 5.83
C ASP A 339 12.89 -1.37 6.07
N LEU A 340 13.63 -2.17 6.86
CA LEU A 340 13.21 -3.51 7.24
C LEU A 340 11.87 -3.46 8.01
N HIS A 341 11.74 -2.56 8.99
CA HIS A 341 10.50 -2.42 9.75
C HIS A 341 9.32 -2.04 8.83
N MET A 342 9.54 -1.11 7.90
CA MET A 342 8.53 -0.69 6.92
C MET A 342 8.09 -1.86 6.03
N VAL A 343 9.02 -2.67 5.53
CA VAL A 343 8.72 -3.83 4.69
C VAL A 343 7.96 -4.90 5.48
N LEU A 344 8.44 -5.26 6.68
CA LEU A 344 7.79 -6.28 7.52
C LEU A 344 6.38 -5.87 7.96
N ARG A 345 6.14 -4.58 8.21
CA ARG A 345 4.82 -4.02 8.57
C ARG A 345 3.72 -4.35 7.56
N ILE A 346 4.04 -4.51 6.27
CA ILE A 346 3.04 -4.88 5.26
C ILE A 346 2.39 -6.22 5.62
N VAL A 347 3.19 -7.24 5.93
CA VAL A 347 2.72 -8.59 6.26
C VAL A 347 2.29 -8.71 7.73
N ARG A 348 2.98 -8.02 8.64
CA ARG A 348 2.68 -8.06 10.07
C ARG A 348 1.39 -7.33 10.44
N ASP A 349 1.17 -6.14 9.88
CA ASP A 349 0.12 -5.23 10.34
C ASP A 349 -0.91 -4.95 9.26
N ILE A 350 -0.51 -4.69 8.00
CA ILE A 350 -1.44 -4.22 6.97
C ILE A 350 -2.31 -5.35 6.44
N LEU A 351 -1.71 -6.34 5.79
CA LEU A 351 -2.47 -7.42 5.13
C LEU A 351 -3.40 -8.20 6.07
N PRO A 352 -2.99 -8.59 7.30
CA PRO A 352 -3.86 -9.39 8.17
C PRO A 352 -5.18 -8.72 8.51
N ARG A 353 -5.20 -7.39 8.70
CA ARG A 353 -6.41 -6.60 9.00
C ARG A 353 -7.46 -6.69 7.90
N TYR A 354 -7.04 -6.90 6.66
CA TYR A 354 -7.94 -7.02 5.50
C TYR A 354 -8.33 -8.45 5.15
N THR A 355 -7.78 -9.47 5.83
CA THR A 355 -8.17 -10.86 5.57
C THR A 355 -9.57 -11.22 6.09
N VAL A 356 -10.29 -10.26 6.70
CA VAL A 356 -11.74 -10.38 6.97
C VAL A 356 -12.60 -10.09 5.74
N TYR A 357 -12.04 -9.47 4.71
CA TYR A 357 -12.74 -9.20 3.46
C TYR A 357 -12.69 -10.44 2.57
N ARG A 358 -13.86 -10.87 2.07
CA ARG A 358 -13.95 -12.00 1.15
C ARG A 358 -13.19 -11.73 -0.13
N THR A 359 -13.32 -10.53 -0.68
CA THR A 359 -12.62 -10.12 -1.92
C THR A 359 -11.10 -10.25 -1.79
N VAL A 360 -10.55 -9.85 -0.65
CA VAL A 360 -9.12 -9.98 -0.34
C VAL A 360 -8.71 -11.46 -0.24
N LEU A 361 -9.45 -12.26 0.53
CA LEU A 361 -9.16 -13.70 0.64
C LEU A 361 -9.24 -14.42 -0.72
N GLN A 362 -10.19 -14.04 -1.57
CA GLN A 362 -10.29 -14.59 -2.94
C GLN A 362 -9.05 -14.26 -3.78
N ALA A 363 -8.48 -13.06 -3.63
CA ALA A 363 -7.23 -12.69 -4.29
C ALA A 363 -6.03 -13.45 -3.71
N MET A 364 -6.01 -13.73 -2.40
CA MET A 364 -4.92 -14.44 -1.72
C MET A 364 -4.88 -15.94 -2.00
N ASP A 365 -6.04 -16.57 -2.22
CA ASP A 365 -6.18 -18.03 -2.23
C ASP A 365 -5.20 -18.76 -3.17
N ALA A 366 -5.17 -18.37 -4.44
CA ALA A 366 -4.28 -19.01 -5.41
C ALA A 366 -2.79 -18.71 -5.17
N PRO A 367 -2.35 -17.47 -4.93
CA PRO A 367 -0.96 -17.16 -4.55
C PRO A 367 -0.48 -17.91 -3.31
N MET A 368 -1.29 -17.99 -2.24
CA MET A 368 -0.91 -18.68 -1.00
C MET A 368 -0.61 -20.16 -1.25
N ARG A 369 -1.50 -20.86 -1.96
CA ARG A 369 -1.26 -22.26 -2.34
C ARG A 369 0.01 -22.43 -3.18
N LYS A 370 0.21 -21.55 -4.16
CA LYS A 370 1.38 -21.61 -5.06
C LYS A 370 2.68 -21.43 -4.27
N ILE A 371 2.71 -20.50 -3.31
CA ILE A 371 3.89 -20.25 -2.47
C ILE A 371 4.19 -21.47 -1.60
N ASP A 372 3.16 -22.05 -0.96
CA ASP A 372 3.33 -23.20 -0.06
C ASP A 372 3.78 -24.47 -0.77
N SER A 373 3.30 -24.68 -2.00
CA SER A 373 3.72 -25.82 -2.83
C SER A 373 5.06 -25.61 -3.56
N GLY A 374 5.66 -24.42 -3.48
CA GLY A 374 6.78 -24.01 -4.30
C GLY A 374 8.07 -23.73 -3.51
N PRO A 375 9.20 -23.50 -4.20
CA PRO A 375 10.47 -23.14 -3.56
C PRO A 375 10.40 -21.80 -2.79
N GLN A 376 9.39 -20.98 -3.08
CA GLN A 376 9.09 -19.76 -2.34
C GLN A 376 8.89 -20.01 -0.84
N ARG A 377 8.28 -21.14 -0.45
CA ARG A 377 8.09 -21.51 0.96
C ARG A 377 9.40 -21.48 1.74
N ASP A 378 10.45 -22.09 1.19
CA ASP A 378 11.75 -22.17 1.85
C ASP A 378 12.47 -20.82 1.86
N ARG A 379 12.30 -20.00 0.81
CA ARG A 379 12.91 -18.65 0.74
C ARG A 379 12.51 -17.80 1.95
N VAL A 380 11.20 -17.69 2.21
CA VAL A 380 10.72 -16.86 3.32
C VAL A 380 11.01 -17.48 4.68
N ARG A 381 10.91 -18.82 4.82
CA ARG A 381 11.25 -19.52 6.07
C ARG A 381 12.71 -19.38 6.48
N ASN A 382 13.60 -19.26 5.51
CA ASN A 382 15.04 -19.07 5.73
C ASN A 382 15.44 -17.58 5.80
N SER A 383 14.48 -16.66 5.73
CA SER A 383 14.74 -15.22 5.79
C SER A 383 14.42 -14.62 7.16
N VAL A 384 14.82 -13.37 7.36
CA VAL A 384 14.43 -12.56 8.54
C VAL A 384 12.92 -12.25 8.60
N ALA A 385 12.17 -12.49 7.52
CA ALA A 385 10.72 -12.31 7.49
C ALA A 385 9.93 -13.52 8.01
N LYS A 386 10.59 -14.65 8.34
CA LYS A 386 9.91 -15.88 8.76
C LYS A 386 8.94 -15.66 9.94
N ASP A 387 9.34 -14.84 10.90
CA ASP A 387 8.62 -14.64 12.16
C ASP A 387 7.32 -13.84 11.97
N VAL A 388 7.25 -12.98 10.94
CA VAL A 388 6.00 -12.29 10.58
C VAL A 388 5.20 -13.07 9.53
N TRP A 389 5.87 -13.83 8.67
CA TRP A 389 5.23 -14.57 7.58
C TRP A 389 4.46 -15.79 8.07
N ILE A 390 5.03 -16.61 8.97
CA ILE A 390 4.41 -17.86 9.41
C ILE A 390 3.04 -17.62 10.07
N PRO A 391 2.91 -16.72 11.07
CA PRO A 391 1.60 -16.46 11.70
C PRO A 391 0.60 -15.88 10.70
N PHE A 392 1.04 -14.96 9.84
CA PHE A 392 0.18 -14.39 8.79
C PHE A 392 -0.33 -15.47 7.82
N PHE A 393 0.56 -16.34 7.35
CA PHE A 393 0.24 -17.40 6.41
C PHE A 393 -0.76 -18.39 7.03
N ALA A 394 -0.50 -18.85 8.26
CA ALA A 394 -1.38 -19.74 8.99
C ALA A 394 -2.77 -19.14 9.17
N SER A 395 -2.86 -17.91 9.70
CA SER A 395 -4.13 -17.20 9.88
C SER A 395 -4.87 -16.98 8.56
N SER A 396 -4.16 -16.67 7.47
CA SER A 396 -4.78 -16.44 6.16
C SER A 396 -5.36 -17.74 5.59
N CYS A 397 -4.62 -18.85 5.67
CA CYS A 397 -5.09 -20.17 5.26
C CYS A 397 -6.34 -20.59 6.03
N ASP A 398 -6.37 -20.33 7.32
CA ASP A 398 -7.55 -20.60 8.16
C ASP A 398 -8.77 -19.81 7.73
N ARG A 399 -8.60 -18.52 7.41
CA ARG A 399 -9.69 -17.68 6.88
C ARG A 399 -10.13 -18.10 5.48
N ILE A 400 -9.21 -18.56 4.63
CA ILE A 400 -9.51 -19.14 3.32
C ILE A 400 -10.39 -20.39 3.46
N LYS A 401 -10.13 -21.27 4.44
CA LYS A 401 -11.00 -22.43 4.73
C LYS A 401 -12.43 -21.97 5.08
N VAL A 402 -12.57 -20.93 5.92
CA VAL A 402 -13.87 -20.34 6.24
C VAL A 402 -14.55 -19.78 5.00
N LEU A 403 -13.81 -19.10 4.11
CA LEU A 403 -14.31 -18.62 2.83
C LEU A 403 -14.85 -19.77 1.97
N HIS A 404 -14.08 -20.84 1.75
CA HIS A 404 -14.52 -21.98 0.95
C HIS A 404 -15.75 -22.66 1.56
N ALA A 405 -15.77 -22.88 2.88
CA ALA A 405 -16.93 -23.42 3.59
C ALA A 405 -18.17 -22.51 3.46
N SER A 406 -18.00 -21.19 3.44
CA SER A 406 -19.10 -20.23 3.21
C SER A 406 -19.63 -20.28 1.78
N MET A 407 -18.75 -20.55 0.81
CA MET A 407 -19.12 -20.66 -0.61
C MET A 407 -19.85 -21.96 -0.90
N ALA A 408 -19.45 -23.07 -0.29
CA ALA A 408 -20.13 -24.36 -0.39
C ALA A 408 -21.56 -24.29 0.17
N ARG A 409 -21.77 -23.52 1.25
CA ARG A 409 -23.08 -23.31 1.89
C ARG A 409 -24.00 -22.31 1.16
N LYS A 410 -23.54 -21.68 0.08
CA LYS A 410 -24.25 -20.55 -0.54
C LYS A 410 -25.60 -20.98 -1.11
N GLY A 411 -26.68 -20.48 -0.49
CA GLY A 411 -28.06 -20.74 -0.90
C GLY A 411 -28.72 -21.93 -0.19
N GLN A 412 -27.99 -22.64 0.68
CA GLN A 412 -28.52 -23.79 1.42
C GLN A 412 -29.32 -23.38 2.65
N HIS A 413 -28.95 -22.27 3.31
CA HIS A 413 -29.56 -21.87 4.58
C HIS A 413 -29.74 -20.35 4.68
N ILE A 414 -30.98 -19.91 4.76
CA ILE A 414 -31.43 -18.54 5.00
C ILE A 414 -32.38 -18.58 6.20
N THR A 415 -32.04 -17.85 7.24
CA THR A 415 -32.88 -17.71 8.44
C THR A 415 -34.02 -16.74 8.16
N CYS A 416 -35.22 -17.06 8.67
CA CYS A 416 -36.35 -16.16 8.62
C CYS A 416 -36.08 -14.88 9.44
N ASP A 417 -36.32 -13.69 8.86
CA ASP A 417 -36.11 -12.40 9.52
C ASP A 417 -37.22 -12.00 10.52
N ASN A 418 -38.26 -12.82 10.66
CA ASN A 418 -39.27 -12.62 11.69
C ASN A 418 -38.67 -12.98 13.06
N VAL A 419 -38.61 -12.02 13.98
CA VAL A 419 -37.97 -12.17 15.30
C VAL A 419 -38.57 -13.31 16.14
N MET A 420 -39.83 -13.66 15.89
CA MET A 420 -40.54 -14.76 16.56
C MET A 420 -40.38 -16.11 15.85
N CYS A 421 -39.72 -16.14 14.69
CA CYS A 421 -39.47 -17.34 13.90
C CYS A 421 -37.96 -17.55 13.70
N GLN A 422 -37.44 -18.70 14.14
CA GLN A 422 -36.04 -19.06 13.96
C GLN A 422 -35.84 -20.12 12.86
N LYS A 423 -36.84 -20.31 11.99
CA LYS A 423 -36.78 -21.32 10.93
C LYS A 423 -35.70 -20.94 9.91
N VAL A 424 -34.85 -21.92 9.60
CA VAL A 424 -33.83 -21.85 8.55
C VAL A 424 -34.34 -22.66 7.35
N GLY A 425 -34.25 -22.08 6.15
CA GLY A 425 -34.65 -22.76 4.90
C GLY A 425 -33.72 -22.43 3.75
N SER A 426 -33.71 -23.25 2.71
CA SER A 426 -32.99 -22.97 1.47
C SER A 426 -33.53 -21.74 0.75
N LYS A 427 -32.77 -21.24 -0.24
CA LYS A 427 -33.20 -20.10 -1.07
C LYS A 427 -34.55 -20.33 -1.77
N ALA A 428 -34.91 -21.58 -2.04
CA ALA A 428 -36.20 -21.94 -2.64
C ALA A 428 -37.36 -21.91 -1.62
N GLU A 429 -37.07 -22.12 -0.34
CA GLU A 429 -38.06 -22.23 0.74
C GLU A 429 -38.36 -20.89 1.43
N VAL A 430 -37.51 -19.88 1.22
CA VAL A 430 -37.72 -18.54 1.78
C VAL A 430 -38.15 -17.53 0.72
N ARG A 431 -39.04 -16.62 1.13
CA ARG A 431 -39.58 -15.53 0.32
C ARG A 431 -38.81 -14.26 0.62
N ARG A 432 -38.30 -13.60 -0.42
CA ARG A 432 -37.60 -12.31 -0.29
C ARG A 432 -38.60 -11.16 -0.36
N CYS A 433 -38.45 -10.15 0.50
CA CYS A 433 -39.26 -8.93 0.42
C CYS A 433 -39.07 -8.25 -0.95
N SER A 434 -40.14 -8.08 -1.72
CA SER A 434 -40.11 -7.48 -3.07
C SER A 434 -39.72 -6.00 -3.04
N ALA A 435 -39.99 -5.32 -1.94
CA ALA A 435 -39.78 -3.89 -1.79
C ALA A 435 -38.31 -3.54 -1.51
N CYS A 436 -37.66 -4.14 -0.50
CA CYS A 436 -36.27 -3.83 -0.15
C CYS A 436 -35.25 -4.83 -0.71
N LEU A 437 -35.68 -6.01 -1.17
CA LEU A 437 -34.85 -7.08 -1.72
C LEU A 437 -33.72 -7.57 -0.80
N THR A 438 -33.82 -7.32 0.50
CA THR A 438 -32.75 -7.59 1.48
C THR A 438 -33.15 -8.55 2.59
N THR A 439 -34.43 -8.63 2.95
CA THR A 439 -34.94 -9.53 3.99
C THR A 439 -35.65 -10.75 3.42
N PHE A 440 -35.66 -11.84 4.18
CA PHE A 440 -36.19 -13.16 3.82
C PHE A 440 -37.12 -13.71 4.90
N TYR A 441 -38.19 -14.37 4.49
CA TYR A 441 -39.20 -14.94 5.39
C TYR A 441 -39.58 -16.35 4.95
N CYS A 442 -39.75 -17.29 5.88
CA CYS A 442 -40.20 -18.64 5.54
C CYS A 442 -41.67 -18.69 5.10
N SER A 443 -42.47 -17.66 5.40
CA SER A 443 -43.89 -17.61 5.07
C SER A 443 -44.42 -16.17 4.94
N LYS A 444 -45.65 -16.00 4.41
CA LYS A 444 -46.30 -14.68 4.31
C LYS A 444 -46.70 -14.15 5.69
N GLU A 445 -47.06 -15.05 6.58
CA GLU A 445 -47.43 -14.77 7.97
C GLU A 445 -46.23 -14.19 8.72
N CYS A 446 -45.05 -14.83 8.57
CA CYS A 446 -43.81 -14.30 9.14
C CYS A 446 -43.44 -12.92 8.58
N GLN A 447 -43.65 -12.67 7.28
CA GLN A 447 -43.46 -11.35 6.70
C GLN A 447 -44.42 -10.31 7.31
N ALA A 448 -45.69 -10.67 7.52
CA ALA A 448 -46.70 -9.77 8.07
C ALA A 448 -46.41 -9.42 9.54
N ILE A 449 -45.99 -10.40 10.34
CA ILE A 449 -45.55 -10.21 11.73
C ILE A 449 -44.32 -9.29 11.75
N ALA A 450 -43.28 -9.61 10.99
CA ALA A 450 -42.08 -8.77 10.92
C ALA A 450 -42.38 -7.34 10.43
N TRP A 451 -43.37 -7.17 9.55
CA TRP A 451 -43.80 -5.85 9.06
C TRP A 451 -44.51 -5.01 10.12
N LYS A 452 -45.39 -5.63 10.93
CA LYS A 452 -46.20 -4.93 11.94
C LYS A 452 -45.47 -4.77 13.27
N GLU A 453 -44.77 -5.82 13.69
CA GLU A 453 -44.20 -5.96 15.03
C GLU A 453 -42.66 -5.94 15.03
N GLY A 454 -42.02 -6.31 13.91
CA GLY A 454 -40.56 -6.45 13.81
C GLY A 454 -39.83 -5.26 13.16
N ASP A 455 -40.45 -4.07 13.13
CA ASP A 455 -39.90 -2.82 12.54
C ASP A 455 -39.47 -2.90 11.06
N HIS A 456 -39.81 -3.97 10.34
CA HIS A 456 -39.35 -4.15 8.97
C HIS A 456 -39.83 -3.03 8.03
N LYS A 457 -41.00 -2.43 8.31
CA LYS A 457 -41.57 -1.32 7.53
C LYS A 457 -40.60 -0.14 7.42
N ASN A 458 -39.93 0.24 8.51
CA ASN A 458 -39.01 1.37 8.54
C ASN A 458 -37.69 1.03 7.83
N ILE A 459 -37.12 -0.15 8.13
CA ILE A 459 -35.91 -0.68 7.46
C ILE A 459 -36.13 -0.78 5.95
N CYS A 460 -37.32 -1.21 5.51
CA CYS A 460 -37.66 -1.36 4.11
C CYS A 460 -37.62 -0.03 3.35
N LYS A 461 -38.27 1.02 3.90
CA LYS A 461 -38.26 2.37 3.34
C LYS A 461 -36.85 2.96 3.27
N MET A 462 -36.07 2.75 4.31
CA MET A 462 -34.67 3.18 4.40
C MET A 462 -33.82 2.57 3.27
N LYS A 463 -33.93 1.25 3.06
CA LYS A 463 -33.23 0.54 1.97
C LYS A 463 -33.70 0.94 0.57
N GLN A 464 -34.97 1.36 0.44
CA GLN A 464 -35.46 1.93 -0.81
C GLN A 464 -34.85 3.31 -1.08
N ARG A 465 -34.76 4.17 -0.06
CA ARG A 465 -34.13 5.50 -0.17
C ARG A 465 -32.65 5.41 -0.55
N GLU A 466 -31.88 4.51 0.08
CA GLU A 466 -30.46 4.32 -0.28
C GLU A 466 -30.25 4.01 -1.76
N ARG A 467 -31.15 3.19 -2.32
CA ARG A 467 -31.11 2.86 -3.75
C ARG A 467 -31.51 4.04 -4.62
N ALA A 468 -32.51 4.82 -4.23
CA ALA A 468 -32.94 6.00 -4.98
C ALA A 468 -31.87 7.10 -4.98
N GLU A 469 -31.08 7.22 -3.90
CA GLU A 469 -30.02 8.22 -3.75
C GLU A 469 -28.68 7.81 -4.39
N GLY A 470 -28.59 6.64 -5.02
CA GLY A 470 -27.35 6.14 -5.64
C GLY A 470 -26.20 5.89 -4.64
N LYS A 471 -26.48 5.87 -3.34
CA LYS A 471 -25.50 5.60 -2.28
C LYS A 471 -25.13 4.12 -2.30
N SER A 472 -24.15 3.75 -3.14
CA SER A 472 -23.54 2.42 -3.08
C SER A 472 -22.77 2.28 -1.78
N SER A 473 -23.02 1.21 -1.01
CA SER A 473 -22.14 0.89 0.11
C SER A 473 -20.75 0.61 -0.44
N ARG A 474 -19.71 1.23 0.14
CA ARG A 474 -18.32 0.97 -0.24
C ARG A 474 -17.99 -0.53 -0.15
N ILE A 475 -18.57 -1.22 0.83
CA ILE A 475 -18.43 -2.67 1.02
C ILE A 475 -19.50 -3.43 0.22
N THR A 476 -19.09 -4.48 -0.50
CA THR A 476 -20.03 -5.29 -1.28
C THR A 476 -20.99 -6.09 -0.38
N LYS A 477 -22.19 -6.41 -0.89
CA LYS A 477 -23.14 -7.30 -0.16
C LYS A 477 -22.54 -8.67 0.16
N ARG A 478 -21.59 -9.16 -0.67
CA ARG A 478 -20.95 -10.46 -0.47
C ARG A 478 -19.92 -10.40 0.66
N ASP A 479 -19.20 -9.29 0.79
CA ASP A 479 -18.29 -9.07 1.92
C ASP A 479 -19.08 -8.90 3.23
N LEU A 480 -20.17 -8.14 3.22
CA LEU A 480 -21.05 -8.02 4.40
C LEU A 480 -21.58 -9.38 4.90
N ALA A 481 -22.02 -10.25 3.98
CA ALA A 481 -22.44 -11.61 4.34
C ALA A 481 -21.28 -12.48 4.84
N PHE A 482 -20.07 -12.23 4.34
CA PHE A 482 -18.89 -12.93 4.80
C PHE A 482 -18.45 -12.46 6.19
N PHE A 483 -18.58 -11.17 6.53
CA PHE A 483 -18.31 -10.66 7.88
C PHE A 483 -19.14 -11.38 8.94
N HIS A 484 -20.42 -11.63 8.67
CA HIS A 484 -21.25 -12.48 9.52
C HIS A 484 -20.63 -13.87 9.70
N THR A 485 -20.20 -14.49 8.61
CA THR A 485 -19.64 -15.85 8.63
C THR A 485 -18.32 -15.91 9.42
N ILE A 486 -17.40 -14.98 9.17
CA ILE A 486 -16.09 -14.97 9.82
C ILE A 486 -16.20 -14.59 11.29
N SER A 487 -17.01 -13.59 11.64
CA SER A 487 -17.22 -13.20 13.05
C SER A 487 -17.82 -14.34 13.87
N MET A 488 -18.81 -15.05 13.31
CA MET A 488 -19.38 -16.24 13.93
C MET A 488 -18.36 -17.37 14.09
N SER A 489 -17.55 -17.61 13.06
CA SER A 489 -16.50 -18.63 13.09
C SER A 489 -15.46 -18.33 14.16
N ASP A 490 -14.94 -17.11 14.20
CA ASP A 490 -13.88 -16.70 15.11
C ASP A 490 -14.38 -16.63 16.56
N ALA A 491 -15.60 -16.15 16.78
CA ALA A 491 -16.21 -16.16 18.11
C ALA A 491 -16.45 -17.59 18.62
N ARG A 492 -16.83 -18.54 17.74
CA ARG A 492 -16.96 -19.96 18.10
C ARG A 492 -15.62 -20.60 18.43
N LYS A 493 -14.58 -20.35 17.61
CA LYS A 493 -13.21 -20.80 17.90
C LYS A 493 -12.74 -20.33 19.28
N ASN A 494 -13.18 -19.15 19.70
CA ASN A 494 -12.81 -18.55 20.99
C ASN A 494 -13.87 -18.73 22.10
N ILE A 495 -14.88 -19.59 21.92
CA ILE A 495 -16.02 -19.67 22.85
C ILE A 495 -15.60 -20.05 24.27
N GLY A 496 -14.59 -20.90 24.42
CA GLY A 496 -14.07 -21.32 25.73
C GLY A 496 -13.44 -20.16 26.49
N LYS A 497 -12.58 -19.36 25.81
CA LYS A 497 -11.95 -18.16 26.36
C LYS A 497 -13.00 -17.10 26.72
N LEU A 498 -13.96 -16.86 25.82
CA LEU A 498 -15.07 -15.93 26.03
C LEU A 498 -15.96 -16.36 27.21
N THR A 499 -16.24 -17.65 27.33
CA THR A 499 -17.06 -18.20 28.42
C THR A 499 -16.39 -18.03 29.78
N LYS A 500 -15.11 -18.42 29.90
CA LYS A 500 -14.32 -18.21 31.12
C LYS A 500 -14.29 -16.72 31.52
N ARG A 501 -14.14 -15.84 30.53
CA ARG A 501 -14.15 -14.39 30.75
C ARG A 501 -15.53 -13.88 31.21
N ALA A 502 -16.60 -14.33 30.57
CA ALA A 502 -17.96 -13.99 30.96
C ALA A 502 -18.26 -14.40 32.41
N ASP A 503 -17.85 -15.62 32.80
CA ASP A 503 -18.06 -16.14 34.14
C ASP A 503 -17.22 -15.37 35.18
N LYS A 504 -16.02 -14.91 34.81
CA LYS A 504 -15.14 -14.12 35.68
C LYS A 504 -15.59 -12.67 35.85
N GLU A 505 -15.86 -11.97 34.75
CA GLU A 505 -16.12 -10.52 34.72
C GLU A 505 -17.60 -10.19 34.93
N TYR A 506 -18.49 -11.11 34.55
CA TYR A 506 -19.94 -10.93 34.57
C TYR A 506 -20.71 -12.13 35.17
N PRO A 507 -20.34 -12.63 36.37
CA PRO A 507 -20.84 -13.91 36.93
C PRO A 507 -22.37 -13.99 37.09
N LYS A 508 -23.06 -12.85 37.15
CA LYS A 508 -24.53 -12.77 37.34
C LYS A 508 -25.30 -12.46 36.06
N LYS A 509 -24.62 -12.27 34.93
CA LYS A 509 -25.28 -11.94 33.65
C LYS A 509 -25.51 -13.21 32.83
N ILE A 510 -26.67 -13.25 32.18
CA ILE A 510 -26.93 -14.24 31.14
C ILE A 510 -25.94 -13.98 30.00
N LYS A 511 -25.17 -14.99 29.59
CA LYS A 511 -24.12 -14.84 28.56
C LYS A 511 -24.64 -14.26 27.24
N SER A 512 -25.87 -14.59 26.85
CA SER A 512 -26.54 -14.00 25.68
C SER A 512 -26.79 -12.49 25.78
N ASN A 513 -26.78 -11.92 27.00
CA ASN A 513 -26.90 -10.48 27.23
C ASN A 513 -25.52 -9.79 27.20
N LEU A 514 -24.47 -10.50 26.82
CA LEU A 514 -23.16 -9.92 26.54
C LEU A 514 -22.99 -9.75 25.03
N VAL A 515 -22.37 -8.64 24.65
CA VAL A 515 -21.92 -8.36 23.30
C VAL A 515 -20.48 -8.86 23.18
N ILE A 516 -20.25 -9.77 22.24
CA ILE A 516 -18.90 -10.23 21.89
C ILE A 516 -18.30 -9.19 20.95
N CYS A 517 -17.26 -8.50 21.38
CA CYS A 517 -16.57 -7.49 20.59
C CYS A 517 -15.27 -8.10 20.04
N ILE A 518 -15.13 -8.14 18.71
CA ILE A 518 -13.96 -8.64 18.00
C ILE A 518 -13.28 -7.47 17.32
N ASP A 519 -12.02 -7.23 17.66
CA ASP A 519 -11.22 -6.19 17.00
C ASP A 519 -10.33 -6.82 15.92
N TYR A 520 -10.72 -6.66 14.66
CA TYR A 520 -9.94 -7.07 13.49
C TYR A 520 -8.99 -5.97 12.99
N CYS A 521 -8.94 -4.81 13.64
CA CYS A 521 -7.97 -3.75 13.34
C CYS A 521 -6.58 -4.05 13.93
N VAL A 522 -6.42 -5.13 14.69
CA VAL A 522 -5.17 -5.62 15.26
C VAL A 522 -4.93 -7.07 14.85
N PHE A 523 -3.67 -7.51 14.86
CA PHE A 523 -3.28 -8.88 14.55
C PHE A 523 -2.35 -9.44 15.62
N PRO A 524 -2.66 -10.60 16.24
CA PRO A 524 -3.91 -11.37 16.09
C PRO A 524 -5.16 -10.58 16.57
N PRO A 525 -6.38 -10.94 16.12
CA PRO A 525 -7.60 -10.27 16.55
C PRO A 525 -7.82 -10.39 18.07
N THR A 526 -8.29 -9.32 18.70
CA THR A 526 -8.60 -9.33 20.14
C THR A 526 -10.09 -9.50 20.39
N PHE A 527 -10.43 -10.13 21.52
CA PHE A 527 -11.80 -10.45 21.90
C PHE A 527 -12.16 -9.85 23.26
N ASP A 528 -13.31 -9.20 23.34
CA ASP A 528 -13.81 -8.52 24.53
C ASP A 528 -15.31 -8.76 24.74
N LEU A 529 -15.81 -8.47 25.94
CA LEU A 529 -17.21 -8.64 26.32
C LEU A 529 -17.77 -7.37 26.95
N LYS A 530 -18.93 -6.93 26.46
CA LYS A 530 -19.65 -5.77 27.00
C LYS A 530 -21.10 -6.11 27.37
N PRO A 531 -21.65 -5.62 28.48
CA PRO A 531 -23.07 -5.79 28.78
C PRO A 531 -23.96 -5.08 27.75
N ILE A 532 -24.99 -5.76 27.22
CA ILE A 532 -25.89 -5.18 26.22
C ILE A 532 -26.62 -3.93 26.72
N GLU A 533 -26.90 -3.82 28.02
CA GLU A 533 -27.68 -2.72 28.59
C GLU A 533 -26.98 -1.37 28.43
N GLN A 534 -25.65 -1.38 28.57
CA GLN A 534 -24.78 -0.20 28.45
C GLN A 534 -24.11 -0.10 27.07
N TYR A 535 -24.39 -1.07 26.19
CA TYR A 535 -23.72 -1.13 24.91
C TYR A 535 -24.26 -0.05 23.96
N ASP A 536 -23.31 0.71 23.42
CA ASP A 536 -23.46 1.60 22.28
C ASP A 536 -22.32 1.30 21.29
N VAL A 537 -22.62 1.39 20.00
CA VAL A 537 -21.66 1.20 18.91
C VAL A 537 -20.65 2.35 18.86
N GLY A 538 -20.96 3.46 19.54
CA GLY A 538 -20.15 4.67 19.58
C GLY A 538 -20.32 5.51 18.30
N PRO A 539 -19.44 6.51 18.09
CA PRO A 539 -19.55 7.42 16.96
C PRO A 539 -19.51 6.67 15.62
N HIS A 540 -20.63 6.71 14.88
CA HIS A 540 -20.80 5.96 13.65
C HIS A 540 -20.19 6.70 12.46
N THR A 541 -19.22 6.06 11.78
CA THR A 541 -18.63 6.56 10.52
C THR A 541 -19.48 6.26 9.28
N GLY A 542 -20.61 5.56 9.44
CA GLY A 542 -21.52 5.17 8.36
C GLY A 542 -22.69 6.11 8.12
N SER A 543 -23.56 5.75 7.18
CA SER A 543 -24.78 6.51 6.88
C SER A 543 -25.75 6.48 8.07
N ALA A 544 -26.64 7.48 8.17
CA ALA A 544 -27.74 7.48 9.15
C ALA A 544 -28.56 6.18 9.11
N ASN A 545 -28.64 5.54 7.95
CA ASN A 545 -29.32 4.27 7.77
C ASN A 545 -28.56 3.09 8.37
N ALA A 546 -27.23 3.10 8.32
CA ALA A 546 -26.41 2.08 8.97
C ALA A 546 -26.47 2.23 10.49
N ALA A 547 -26.49 3.47 11.01
CA ALA A 547 -26.72 3.76 12.43
C ALA A 547 -28.08 3.24 12.90
N ALA A 548 -29.17 3.62 12.23
CA ALA A 548 -30.51 3.17 12.58
C ALA A 548 -30.65 1.64 12.49
N ARG A 549 -30.04 0.98 11.49
CA ARG A 549 -30.02 -0.49 11.42
C ARG A 549 -29.30 -1.11 12.64
N ASN A 550 -28.21 -0.51 13.09
CA ASN A 550 -27.47 -0.98 14.25
C ASN A 550 -28.30 -0.81 15.53
N GLU A 551 -28.95 0.34 15.71
CA GLU A 551 -29.89 0.59 16.81
C GLU A 551 -31.02 -0.44 16.83
N THR A 552 -31.64 -0.75 15.68
CA THR A 552 -32.67 -1.79 15.59
C THR A 552 -32.13 -3.17 16.01
N MET A 553 -30.91 -3.53 15.63
CA MET A 553 -30.30 -4.82 16.04
C MET A 553 -30.03 -4.87 17.56
N ILE A 554 -29.55 -3.77 18.14
CA ILE A 554 -29.30 -3.66 19.57
C ILE A 554 -30.61 -3.75 20.34
N GLY A 555 -31.63 -2.99 19.92
CA GLY A 555 -32.98 -3.05 20.49
C GLY A 555 -33.55 -4.47 20.44
N LYS A 556 -33.44 -5.14 19.29
CA LYS A 556 -33.89 -6.54 19.13
C LYS A 556 -33.27 -7.50 20.15
N VAL A 557 -31.99 -7.33 20.49
CA VAL A 557 -31.31 -8.16 21.51
C VAL A 557 -31.77 -7.78 22.92
N LYS A 558 -31.89 -6.47 23.21
CA LYS A 558 -32.40 -5.97 24.50
C LYS A 558 -33.82 -6.47 24.80
N ASP A 559 -34.69 -6.46 23.78
CA ASP A 559 -36.10 -6.83 23.91
C ASP A 559 -36.32 -8.35 23.94
N ASN A 560 -35.30 -9.15 23.64
CA ASN A 560 -35.39 -10.62 23.55
C ASN A 560 -34.25 -11.32 24.29
N PRO A 561 -34.16 -11.17 25.63
CA PRO A 561 -33.10 -11.78 26.43
C PRO A 561 -33.09 -13.31 26.26
N GLY A 562 -31.91 -13.91 26.18
CA GLY A 562 -31.74 -15.34 25.98
C GLY A 562 -31.90 -15.83 24.53
N LYS A 563 -32.53 -15.07 23.63
CA LYS A 563 -32.81 -15.53 22.26
C LYS A 563 -31.70 -15.23 21.26
N PHE A 564 -30.92 -14.17 21.48
CA PHE A 564 -29.88 -13.72 20.58
C PHE A 564 -28.62 -13.33 21.36
N THR A 565 -27.47 -13.49 20.73
CA THR A 565 -26.20 -12.90 21.18
C THR A 565 -25.73 -11.92 20.12
N LEU A 566 -25.33 -10.71 20.53
CA LEU A 566 -24.81 -9.71 19.61
C LEU A 566 -23.29 -9.87 19.47
N LEU A 567 -22.80 -9.89 18.23
CA LEU A 567 -21.38 -9.83 17.92
C LEU A 567 -21.11 -8.46 17.26
N GLU A 568 -20.18 -7.70 17.79
CA GLU A 568 -19.58 -6.53 17.15
C GLU A 568 -18.24 -6.93 16.54
N ALA A 569 -18.05 -6.68 15.25
CA ALA A 569 -16.75 -6.80 14.59
C ALA A 569 -16.27 -5.41 14.17
N ARG A 570 -15.16 -4.95 14.74
CA ARG A 570 -14.45 -3.74 14.31
C ARG A 570 -13.49 -4.12 13.19
N ILE A 571 -13.67 -3.52 12.02
CA ILE A 571 -12.87 -3.83 10.83
C ILE A 571 -12.18 -2.57 10.30
N ALA A 572 -10.97 -2.75 9.76
CA ALA A 572 -10.25 -1.67 9.10
C ALA A 572 -10.92 -1.32 7.76
N GLN A 573 -11.18 -0.03 7.54
CA GLN A 573 -11.69 0.51 6.28
C GLN A 573 -10.79 1.67 5.85
N GLY A 574 -9.55 1.33 5.49
CA GLY A 574 -8.51 2.30 5.16
C GLY A 574 -8.04 3.06 6.41
N ASP A 575 -8.20 4.39 6.38
CA ASP A 575 -7.90 5.31 7.48
C ASP A 575 -9.02 5.39 8.53
N SER A 576 -10.13 4.69 8.29
CA SER A 576 -11.28 4.64 9.18
C SER A 576 -11.52 3.24 9.74
N ILE A 577 -12.31 3.16 10.81
CA ILE A 577 -12.78 1.90 11.40
C ILE A 577 -14.28 1.83 11.21
N GLN A 578 -14.77 0.63 10.89
CA GLN A 578 -16.20 0.35 10.79
C GLN A 578 -16.59 -0.76 11.77
N ALA A 579 -17.68 -0.55 12.50
CA ALA A 579 -18.31 -1.58 13.31
C ALA A 579 -19.41 -2.30 12.51
N ILE A 580 -19.32 -3.63 12.46
CA ILE A 580 -20.29 -4.52 11.83
C ILE A 580 -20.95 -5.37 12.91
N LEU A 581 -22.27 -5.28 13.02
CA LEU A 581 -23.03 -6.10 13.96
C LEU A 581 -23.56 -7.37 13.31
N THR A 582 -23.46 -8.48 14.05
CA THR A 582 -23.95 -9.80 13.68
C THR A 582 -24.82 -10.36 14.81
N LEU A 583 -25.96 -10.97 14.46
CA LEU A 583 -26.83 -11.63 15.43
C LEU A 583 -26.60 -13.13 15.37
N ALA A 584 -26.13 -13.70 16.48
CA ALA A 584 -26.15 -15.14 16.71
C ALA A 584 -27.43 -15.54 17.45
N THR A 585 -27.85 -16.80 17.31
CA THR A 585 -28.94 -17.36 18.13
C THR A 585 -28.47 -17.53 19.59
N GLY A 586 -29.41 -17.64 20.53
CA GLY A 586 -29.13 -17.81 21.96
C GLY A 586 -28.32 -19.07 22.29
N ASP A 587 -28.51 -20.13 21.49
CA ASP A 587 -27.74 -21.38 21.61
C ASP A 587 -26.27 -21.24 21.20
N PHE A 588 -25.85 -20.07 20.72
CA PHE A 588 -24.44 -19.78 20.42
C PHE A 588 -23.51 -20.09 21.60
N TRP A 589 -23.92 -19.81 22.84
CA TRP A 589 -23.11 -20.08 24.03
C TRP A 589 -23.13 -21.53 24.49
N LYS A 590 -24.05 -22.35 23.96
CA LYS A 590 -24.10 -23.80 24.18
C LYS A 590 -23.27 -24.56 23.15
N TYR A 591 -22.61 -23.85 22.26
CA TYR A 591 -21.78 -24.42 21.23
C TYR A 591 -20.64 -25.23 21.85
N ASP A 592 -20.65 -26.53 21.59
CA ASP A 592 -19.56 -27.45 21.93
C ASP A 592 -18.70 -27.69 20.67
N PRO A 593 -17.44 -27.25 20.65
CA PRO A 593 -16.52 -27.50 19.55
C PRO A 593 -16.37 -28.99 19.24
N LYS A 594 -16.40 -29.85 20.26
CA LYS A 594 -16.25 -31.30 20.10
C LYS A 594 -17.43 -31.88 19.31
N GLU A 595 -18.63 -31.40 19.59
CA GLU A 595 -19.85 -31.82 18.89
C GLU A 595 -19.85 -31.35 17.43
N GLU A 596 -19.38 -30.13 17.11
CA GLU A 596 -19.23 -29.71 15.71
C GLU A 596 -18.19 -30.56 14.97
N GLN A 597 -17.08 -30.91 15.62
CA GLN A 597 -16.06 -31.76 15.02
C GLN A 597 -16.59 -33.18 14.77
N ARG A 598 -17.32 -33.75 15.74
CA ARG A 598 -18.04 -35.02 15.61
C ARG A 598 -19.02 -34.96 14.43
N GLN A 599 -19.84 -33.91 14.34
CA GLN A 599 -20.79 -33.74 13.24
C GLN A 599 -20.10 -33.60 11.88
N LYS A 600 -18.99 -32.86 11.79
CA LYS A 600 -18.20 -32.75 10.54
C LYS A 600 -17.63 -34.10 10.10
N MET A 601 -17.17 -34.92 11.03
CA MET A 601 -16.71 -36.28 10.73
C MET A 601 -17.85 -37.15 10.20
N ILE A 602 -19.03 -37.08 10.82
CA ILE A 602 -20.23 -37.78 10.36
C ILE A 602 -20.62 -37.33 8.94
N ASP A 603 -20.66 -36.02 8.69
CA ASP A 603 -20.99 -35.46 7.38
C ASP A 603 -19.96 -35.88 6.31
N ALA A 604 -18.66 -35.84 6.63
CA ALA A 604 -17.59 -36.26 5.74
C ALA A 604 -17.70 -37.76 5.41
N GLN A 605 -17.98 -38.61 6.40
CA GLN A 605 -18.25 -40.03 6.19
C GLN A 605 -19.47 -40.23 5.27
N HIS A 606 -20.53 -39.45 5.43
CA HIS A 606 -21.72 -39.54 4.59
C HIS A 606 -21.44 -39.14 3.13
N VAL A 607 -20.67 -38.06 2.91
CA VAL A 607 -20.22 -37.66 1.57
C VAL A 607 -19.35 -38.74 0.93
N LEU A 608 -18.42 -39.33 1.70
CA LEU A 608 -17.55 -40.40 1.22
C LEU A 608 -18.37 -41.64 0.80
N ARG A 609 -19.33 -42.07 1.63
CA ARG A 609 -20.25 -43.17 1.29
C ARG A 609 -21.05 -42.90 0.02
N ASN A 610 -21.58 -41.68 -0.13
CA ASN A 610 -22.31 -41.31 -1.34
C ASN A 610 -21.42 -41.30 -2.59
N LEU A 611 -20.15 -40.91 -2.48
CA LEU A 611 -19.19 -40.96 -3.58
C LEU A 611 -18.86 -42.42 -3.95
N VAL A 612 -18.57 -43.26 -2.95
CA VAL A 612 -18.28 -44.69 -3.17
C VAL A 612 -19.47 -45.39 -3.81
N SER A 613 -20.68 -45.18 -3.28
CA SER A 613 -21.91 -45.76 -3.84
C SER A 613 -22.13 -45.37 -5.30
N ARG A 614 -21.79 -44.13 -5.70
CA ARG A 614 -21.85 -43.68 -7.11
C ARG A 614 -20.81 -44.33 -7.99
N LEU A 615 -19.59 -44.54 -7.49
CA LEU A 615 -18.53 -45.23 -8.22
C LEU A 615 -18.88 -46.71 -8.41
N GLU A 616 -19.45 -47.34 -7.38
CA GLU A 616 -19.89 -48.74 -7.41
C GLU A 616 -21.14 -48.98 -8.26
N ALA A 617 -21.99 -47.97 -8.46
CA ALA A 617 -23.19 -48.08 -9.31
C ALA A 617 -22.86 -48.43 -10.78
N GLY A 618 -21.61 -48.20 -11.22
CA GLY A 618 -21.12 -48.56 -12.55
C GLY A 618 -20.33 -49.88 -12.63
N LEU A 619 -20.07 -50.55 -11.51
CA LEU A 619 -19.25 -51.76 -11.47
C LEU A 619 -20.10 -53.05 -11.54
N PRO A 620 -19.63 -54.11 -12.23
CA PRO A 620 -20.23 -55.44 -12.18
C PRO A 620 -20.35 -55.94 -10.74
N ALA A 621 -21.36 -56.75 -10.43
CA ALA A 621 -21.60 -57.25 -9.08
C ALA A 621 -20.41 -58.01 -8.48
N SER A 622 -19.55 -58.61 -9.31
CA SER A 622 -18.32 -59.29 -8.92
C SER A 622 -17.18 -58.36 -8.51
N GLU A 623 -17.27 -57.06 -8.81
CA GLU A 623 -16.22 -56.06 -8.56
C GLU A 623 -16.59 -55.04 -7.47
N LYS A 624 -17.80 -55.15 -6.90
CA LYS A 624 -18.20 -54.31 -5.76
C LYS A 624 -17.48 -54.78 -4.50
N SER A 625 -16.80 -53.87 -3.82
CA SER A 625 -16.05 -54.20 -2.61
C SER A 625 -17.00 -54.42 -1.43
N PRO A 626 -16.85 -55.49 -0.63
CA PRO A 626 -17.69 -55.71 0.56
C PRO A 626 -17.35 -54.79 1.76
N ILE A 627 -16.43 -53.83 1.60
CA ILE A 627 -15.73 -53.18 2.72
C ILE A 627 -16.54 -52.04 3.40
N LEU A 628 -17.70 -51.63 2.90
CA LEU A 628 -18.43 -50.45 3.43
C LEU A 628 -19.87 -50.70 3.90
N THR A 629 -20.32 -51.95 4.05
CA THR A 629 -21.69 -52.24 4.46
C THR A 629 -21.92 -52.28 5.96
N ASP A 630 -20.88 -52.44 6.78
CA ASP A 630 -21.03 -52.39 8.23
C ASP A 630 -20.95 -50.94 8.74
N PRO A 631 -21.93 -50.47 9.54
CA PRO A 631 -21.80 -49.20 10.21
C PRO A 631 -20.60 -49.31 11.15
N ILE A 632 -19.53 -48.56 10.85
CA ILE A 632 -18.50 -48.28 11.84
C ILE A 632 -19.18 -47.47 12.94
N ILE A 633 -19.75 -48.15 13.94
CA ILE A 633 -20.07 -47.59 15.24
C ILE A 633 -18.72 -47.38 15.91
N THR A 634 -18.04 -46.28 15.55
CA THR A 634 -16.93 -45.78 16.34
C THR A 634 -17.55 -44.86 17.37
N ASP A 635 -17.93 -45.43 18.51
CA ASP A 635 -17.64 -44.72 19.75
C ASP A 635 -16.12 -44.56 19.77
N PHE A 636 -15.62 -43.45 19.23
CA PHE A 636 -14.27 -43.03 19.53
C PHE A 636 -14.25 -42.83 21.04
N PRO A 637 -13.44 -43.59 21.79
CA PRO A 637 -13.29 -43.36 23.22
C PRO A 637 -12.89 -41.89 23.40
N ASP A 638 -13.51 -41.19 24.36
CA ASP A 638 -13.21 -39.78 24.63
C ASP A 638 -11.69 -39.53 24.80
N GLU A 639 -10.94 -40.56 25.18
CA GLU A 639 -9.47 -40.58 25.28
C GLU A 639 -8.74 -40.34 23.94
N GLU A 640 -9.19 -40.89 22.81
CA GLU A 640 -8.54 -40.66 21.51
C GLU A 640 -8.83 -39.25 20.97
N LEU A 641 -10.03 -38.73 21.23
CA LEU A 641 -10.39 -37.36 20.90
C LEU A 641 -9.64 -36.36 21.80
N MET A 642 -9.42 -36.70 23.07
CA MET A 642 -8.57 -35.93 23.98
C MET A 642 -7.10 -35.98 23.57
N ALA A 643 -6.56 -37.11 23.13
CA ALA A 643 -5.17 -37.20 22.65
C ALA A 643 -4.93 -36.34 21.40
N MET A 644 -5.88 -36.27 20.46
CA MET A 644 -5.78 -35.37 19.30
C MET A 644 -5.91 -33.90 19.68
N GLN A 645 -6.60 -33.58 20.78
CA GLN A 645 -6.79 -32.22 21.27
C GLN A 645 -5.63 -31.76 22.17
N GLU A 646 -5.07 -32.64 23.00
CA GLU A 646 -3.82 -32.41 23.73
C GLU A 646 -2.65 -32.20 22.76
N LEU A 647 -2.59 -32.94 21.65
CA LEU A 647 -1.61 -32.68 20.58
C LEU A 647 -1.85 -31.35 19.84
N SER A 648 -3.07 -30.82 19.85
CA SER A 648 -3.40 -29.51 19.28
C SER A 648 -3.10 -28.38 20.27
N ASP A 649 -3.41 -28.57 21.55
CA ASP A 649 -3.24 -27.58 22.62
C ASP A 649 -1.77 -27.52 23.08
N GLU A 650 -1.02 -28.64 23.09
CA GLU A 650 0.44 -28.64 23.30
C GLU A 650 1.19 -27.94 22.16
N TYR A 651 0.64 -27.89 20.95
CA TYR A 651 1.23 -27.10 19.87
C TYR A 651 0.98 -25.59 20.01
N ASP A 652 -0.04 -25.18 20.77
CA ASP A 652 -0.38 -23.78 21.03
C ASP A 652 0.33 -23.21 22.28
N ASP A 653 0.87 -24.06 23.18
CA ASP A 653 1.61 -23.65 24.39
C ASP A 653 3.16 -23.63 24.20
N TYR A 654 3.66 -23.90 22.99
CA TYR A 654 5.09 -23.77 22.62
C TYR A 654 5.41 -22.54 21.72
N GLU A 655 4.46 -21.61 21.55
CA GLU A 655 4.71 -20.23 21.06
C GLU A 655 4.60 -19.21 22.20
#